data_AF-A0AA47HXG1-F1
#
_entry.id   AF-A0AA47HXG1-F1
#
_cell.length_a   1.000
_cell.length_b   1.000
_cell.length_c   1.000
_cell.angle_alpha   90.00
_cell.angle_beta   90.00
_cell.angle_gamma   90.00
#
_symmetry.space_group_name_H-M   'P 1'
#
loop_
_entity.id
_entity.type
_entity.pdbx_description
1 polymer ?
#
loop_
_entity_poly.entity_id
_entity_poly.type
_entity_poly.pdbx_seq_one_letter_code
_entity_poly.pdbx_strand_id
1 'polypeptide(L)'
;MADSKEALFQQDIITAMVAQGWLTGPASGYDRRTALYTEDFLGYFKEAWPERWDKFAKANPNNPDEVLVQKLVRELEQSGTLDVLRHGFKLPAVKVELCSFKPDHGMNPDTLKRYGCNRLRVVPEVSYSPHYREGEYNPRLDLVLFVNGIPTATLELKSEFKQSVENAKRQYRYDRPVKDPLTRKPEPLLTFKRGALVHFAVGQNEVAMTTKLDGKDTFFLPFNLGSAEGGAGNPPPADDSQYATGYLWQQLFQPDAWLKVLGRFLHLDKKTSEGFDGTLTTRETMIFPRYHQWDVVNQLIQTTHAEGPGKRYLIQHSAGSGKSNSIAWTAHQLASMYSDDGQRLFSSVIVVTDRTVLDSQLQNTIYQFEHAQGVVRPITRDVGNQSKSEQLAEALAEQTRIIIVTIQTFPALFDALEKYPKLASGRYAVIADEAHSSQTGSSASKLKQILGSDALEAEEISAEDLLDAAVQARQPNERISYYAFTATPKAKTLELFGRVPDPTQPPSASNKPEAFHLYSMRQAIEEGFILDVLQNYTTYSTAWKIAHPDGEDDEVDSKKARMKLARWVRLHPYNIDKKVEIIVEHFRANIRHLLGGQAKAMVVTSSRQEAVRYQLAVKAYVQQMGYADVHPLVAFSGSVLPDEVIPEEVTESSSLLNAGLNGRDLAEAFDTQDFNVMIAANKYQTGFDQPKLCAMYVDKKLQGVDCVQTLSRLNRTFPAKQTFILDFFNEPQDILDAFLPYYTKAELSDVTDPQTIYDLQKKLDAEGIYHWQEVEAFALAFFDPKAAASKLSYYCQPAKERFAKRYAFSVESRQQALDYKRTAEANGDSAGLKKAEHALKEAGEQVDQLDLFRKNLQSFVRLYEFLSQIVPYEDRELEQLCVFAKHLHPLLRVDRLQQDDVDVGELQLTHYRLSKRAEHQLRLSEEGGEYTLKPGSDVGSGKPHDPEKKRLSEIIDALNDIFGAEVSDEDQLHFLTGIAERISRQEDVMAQVNNHSVDQVMHGLLPKRVIDTVLDAMTDHEKLSLEVLDNETKSRAFALVIYKMLKVLAGGDRSSTGL
;
A
#
# COMPACT_ATOMS: atom_id res chain seq x y z
N MET A 1 -0.95 -52.46 4.85
CA MET A 1 -0.80 -51.23 4.05
C MET A 1 -1.86 -50.26 4.52
N ALA A 2 -1.52 -48.99 4.75
CA ALA A 2 -2.50 -47.97 5.08
C ALA A 2 -3.47 -47.79 3.90
N ASP A 3 -4.77 -47.63 4.18
CA ASP A 3 -5.82 -47.53 3.17
C ASP A 3 -6.02 -46.05 2.79
N SER A 4 -5.77 -45.70 1.53
CA SER A 4 -5.79 -44.31 1.01
C SER A 4 -7.16 -43.89 0.47
N LYS A 5 -8.25 -44.43 1.03
CA LYS A 5 -9.62 -44.12 0.60
C LYS A 5 -10.15 -42.84 1.24
N GLU A 6 -10.95 -42.12 0.46
CA GLU A 6 -11.74 -40.94 0.86
C GLU A 6 -12.60 -41.19 2.11
N ALA A 7 -13.15 -42.41 2.26
CA ALA A 7 -13.93 -42.78 3.43
C ALA A 7 -13.17 -42.70 4.76
N LEU A 8 -11.86 -42.97 4.76
CA LEU A 8 -11.04 -42.84 5.97
C LEU A 8 -10.80 -41.37 6.31
N PHE A 9 -10.48 -40.56 5.30
CA PHE A 9 -10.34 -39.11 5.48
C PHE A 9 -11.63 -38.48 6.04
N GLN A 10 -12.78 -38.87 5.50
CA GLN A 10 -14.10 -38.47 6.04
C GLN A 10 -14.29 -38.90 7.49
N GLN A 11 -13.94 -40.14 7.83
CA GLN A 11 -14.09 -40.67 9.18
C GLN A 11 -13.18 -39.95 10.18
N ASP A 12 -11.96 -39.57 9.79
CA ASP A 12 -11.03 -38.81 10.63
C ASP A 12 -11.61 -37.43 10.96
N ILE A 13 -12.17 -36.73 9.97
CA ILE A 13 -12.84 -35.44 10.16
C ILE A 13 -14.01 -35.58 11.13
N ILE A 14 -14.91 -36.55 10.92
CA ILE A 14 -16.06 -36.78 11.80
C ILE A 14 -15.58 -37.07 13.22
N THR A 15 -14.57 -37.93 13.37
CA THR A 15 -14.04 -38.33 14.68
C THR A 15 -13.48 -37.11 15.42
N ALA A 16 -12.73 -36.25 14.74
CA ALA A 16 -12.19 -35.03 15.31
C ALA A 16 -13.29 -34.03 15.69
N MET A 17 -14.32 -33.85 14.87
CA MET A 17 -15.45 -32.95 15.17
C MET A 17 -16.28 -33.47 16.36
N VAL A 18 -16.55 -34.77 16.42
CA VAL A 18 -17.29 -35.38 17.54
C VAL A 18 -16.54 -35.23 18.86
N ALA A 19 -15.21 -35.39 18.83
CA ALA A 19 -14.36 -35.16 20.01
C ALA A 19 -14.44 -33.71 20.54
N GLN A 20 -14.82 -32.74 19.69
CA GLN A 20 -15.00 -31.33 20.05
C GLN A 20 -16.44 -30.96 20.43
N GLY A 21 -17.36 -31.92 20.45
CA GLY A 21 -18.76 -31.71 20.88
C GLY A 21 -19.79 -31.67 19.74
N TRP A 22 -19.41 -31.99 18.50
CA TRP A 22 -20.41 -32.21 17.45
C TRP A 22 -21.18 -33.51 17.68
N LEU A 23 -22.47 -33.49 17.38
CA LEU A 23 -23.28 -34.68 17.24
C LEU A 23 -23.02 -35.32 15.86
N THR A 24 -23.09 -36.64 15.79
CA THR A 24 -23.13 -37.38 14.53
C THR A 24 -24.49 -38.06 14.38
N GLY A 25 -25.05 -38.12 13.17
CA GLY A 25 -26.34 -38.76 12.89
C GLY A 25 -26.41 -39.41 11.51
N PRO A 26 -27.29 -40.40 11.31
CA PRO A 26 -27.42 -41.06 10.02
C PRO A 26 -28.12 -40.16 8.98
N ALA A 27 -27.79 -40.37 7.70
CA ALA A 27 -28.47 -39.68 6.58
C ALA A 27 -30.00 -39.92 6.54
N SER A 28 -30.50 -40.98 7.19
CA SER A 28 -31.94 -41.26 7.31
C SER A 28 -32.68 -40.28 8.23
N GLY A 29 -31.98 -39.56 9.10
CA GLY A 29 -32.56 -38.51 9.95
C GLY A 29 -32.77 -37.17 9.21
N TYR A 30 -32.18 -37.01 8.02
CA TYR A 30 -32.34 -35.84 7.17
C TYR A 30 -33.58 -35.98 6.27
N ASP A 31 -34.48 -35.00 6.34
CA ASP A 31 -35.65 -34.91 5.45
C ASP A 31 -35.28 -34.12 4.18
N ARG A 32 -35.25 -34.81 3.04
CA ARG A 32 -34.89 -34.22 1.74
C ARG A 32 -35.89 -33.18 1.23
N ARG A 33 -37.17 -33.26 1.65
CA ARG A 33 -38.21 -32.32 1.20
C ARG A 33 -38.07 -30.98 1.88
N THR A 34 -37.83 -30.98 3.18
CA THR A 34 -37.65 -29.77 3.98
C THR A 34 -36.17 -29.36 4.07
N ALA A 35 -35.24 -30.23 3.71
CA ALA A 35 -33.81 -30.10 3.93
C ALA A 35 -33.44 -29.77 5.39
N LEU A 36 -34.11 -30.43 6.34
CA LEU A 36 -33.91 -30.26 7.77
C LEU A 36 -33.55 -31.59 8.44
N TYR A 37 -32.82 -31.49 9.54
CA TYR A 37 -32.70 -32.57 10.53
C TYR A 37 -33.72 -32.28 11.64
N THR A 38 -34.97 -32.69 11.43
CA THR A 38 -36.14 -32.22 12.22
C THR A 38 -36.06 -32.56 13.70
N GLU A 39 -35.42 -33.67 14.05
CA GLU A 39 -35.18 -34.08 15.44
C GLU A 39 -34.42 -33.00 16.22
N ASP A 40 -33.38 -32.40 15.63
CA ASP A 40 -32.55 -31.41 16.29
C ASP A 40 -33.28 -30.07 16.47
N PHE A 41 -34.05 -29.66 15.46
CA PHE A 41 -34.86 -28.45 15.54
C PHE A 41 -35.91 -28.55 16.66
N LEU A 42 -36.68 -29.64 16.65
CA LEU A 42 -37.72 -29.87 17.66
C LEU A 42 -37.11 -30.07 19.04
N GLY A 43 -36.00 -30.83 19.12
CA GLY A 43 -35.27 -31.07 20.35
C GLY A 43 -34.75 -29.77 20.96
N TYR A 44 -34.09 -28.93 20.17
CA TYR A 44 -33.61 -27.62 20.61
C TYR A 44 -34.75 -26.74 21.14
N PHE A 45 -35.83 -26.57 20.37
CA PHE A 45 -36.90 -25.67 20.77
C PHE A 45 -37.64 -26.13 22.04
N LYS A 46 -37.87 -27.45 22.17
CA LYS A 46 -38.48 -28.05 23.37
C LYS A 46 -37.61 -27.90 24.60
N GLU A 47 -36.30 -28.00 24.46
CA GLU A 47 -35.33 -27.94 25.56
C GLU A 47 -34.99 -26.49 25.97
N ALA A 48 -34.72 -25.62 25.00
CA ALA A 48 -34.33 -24.23 25.24
C ALA A 48 -35.53 -23.34 25.63
N TRP A 49 -36.74 -23.70 25.19
CA TRP A 49 -37.95 -22.89 25.35
C TRP A 49 -39.21 -23.72 25.74
N PRO A 50 -39.16 -24.50 26.83
CA PRO A 50 -40.24 -25.44 27.19
C PRO A 50 -41.61 -24.76 27.36
N GLU A 51 -41.67 -23.62 28.04
CA GLU A 51 -42.93 -22.90 28.24
C GLU A 51 -43.54 -22.37 26.93
N ARG A 52 -42.68 -21.94 25.99
CA ARG A 52 -43.12 -21.46 24.67
C ARG A 52 -43.60 -22.62 23.80
N TRP A 53 -42.92 -23.77 23.89
CA TRP A 53 -43.36 -25.00 23.25
C TRP A 53 -44.74 -25.44 23.75
N ASP A 54 -44.95 -25.50 25.07
CA ASP A 54 -46.23 -25.90 25.66
C ASP A 54 -47.38 -24.99 25.21
N LYS A 55 -47.13 -23.68 25.16
CA LYS A 55 -48.12 -22.70 24.68
C LYS A 55 -48.43 -22.89 23.20
N PHE A 56 -47.42 -23.14 22.38
CA PHE A 56 -47.59 -23.43 20.95
C PHE A 56 -48.35 -24.74 20.72
N ALA A 57 -48.02 -25.80 21.46
CA ALA A 57 -48.66 -27.11 21.35
C ALA A 57 -50.14 -27.06 21.77
N LYS A 58 -50.48 -26.29 22.82
CA LYS A 58 -51.89 -26.06 23.20
C LYS A 58 -52.70 -25.34 22.11
N ALA A 59 -52.07 -24.41 21.38
CA ALA A 59 -52.72 -23.71 20.27
C ALA A 59 -52.83 -24.56 19.00
N ASN A 60 -52.04 -25.64 18.88
CA ASN A 60 -51.99 -26.54 17.73
C ASN A 60 -52.11 -28.01 18.20
N PRO A 61 -53.29 -28.44 18.69
CA PRO A 61 -53.44 -29.75 19.35
C PRO A 61 -53.25 -30.94 18.41
N ASN A 62 -53.38 -30.75 17.10
CA ASN A 62 -53.19 -31.79 16.10
C ASN A 62 -51.78 -31.67 15.49
N ASN A 63 -50.89 -32.63 15.80
CA ASN A 63 -49.51 -32.72 15.29
C ASN A 63 -48.71 -31.40 15.39
N PRO A 64 -48.50 -30.84 16.60
CA PRO A 64 -47.79 -29.58 16.77
C PRO A 64 -46.37 -29.59 16.17
N ASP A 65 -45.67 -30.72 16.25
CA ASP A 65 -44.33 -30.90 15.67
C ASP A 65 -44.33 -30.62 14.15
N GLU A 66 -45.27 -31.21 13.40
CA GLU A 66 -45.37 -31.06 11.95
C GLU A 66 -45.74 -29.62 11.56
N VAL A 67 -46.68 -29.02 12.30
CA VAL A 67 -47.09 -27.61 12.08
C VAL A 67 -45.89 -26.68 12.28
N LEU A 68 -45.09 -26.89 13.34
CA LEU A 68 -43.93 -26.05 13.60
C LEU A 68 -42.87 -26.15 12.50
N VAL A 69 -42.59 -27.37 12.02
CA VAL A 69 -41.67 -27.60 10.90
C VAL A 69 -42.17 -26.92 9.62
N GLN A 70 -43.45 -27.00 9.30
CA GLN A 70 -44.03 -26.31 8.14
C GLN A 70 -43.88 -24.78 8.25
N LYS A 71 -44.04 -24.21 9.45
CA LYS A 71 -43.82 -22.78 9.68
C LYS A 71 -42.36 -22.38 9.51
N LEU A 72 -41.43 -23.19 10.02
CA LEU A 72 -40.00 -22.99 9.83
C LEU A 72 -39.63 -23.01 8.34
N VAL A 73 -40.08 -24.01 7.58
CA VAL A 73 -39.78 -24.12 6.14
C VAL A 73 -40.25 -22.88 5.39
N ARG A 74 -41.46 -22.39 5.67
CA ARG A 74 -41.99 -21.17 5.08
C ARG A 74 -41.12 -19.95 5.42
N GLU A 75 -40.63 -19.85 6.65
CA GLU A 75 -39.77 -18.74 7.05
C GLU A 75 -38.39 -18.81 6.36
N LEU A 76 -37.80 -20.01 6.26
CA LEU A 76 -36.53 -20.20 5.54
C LEU A 76 -36.64 -19.80 4.06
N GLU A 77 -37.81 -20.00 3.45
CA GLU A 77 -38.09 -19.55 2.07
C GLU A 77 -38.24 -18.02 1.96
N GLN A 78 -38.77 -17.36 2.99
CA GLN A 78 -39.05 -15.92 2.97
C GLN A 78 -37.84 -15.07 3.39
N SER A 79 -37.23 -15.42 4.52
CA SER A 79 -36.21 -14.62 5.21
C SER A 79 -34.80 -15.20 5.03
N GLY A 80 -34.70 -16.51 4.80
CA GLY A 80 -33.44 -17.23 4.61
C GLY A 80 -32.82 -17.75 5.91
N THR A 81 -31.95 -18.75 5.77
CA THR A 81 -31.26 -19.47 6.85
C THR A 81 -30.56 -18.57 7.85
N LEU A 82 -29.78 -17.59 7.38
CA LEU A 82 -28.98 -16.73 8.27
C LEU A 82 -29.88 -15.87 9.17
N ASP A 83 -30.92 -15.26 8.59
CA ASP A 83 -31.84 -14.40 9.33
C ASP A 83 -32.66 -15.21 10.34
N VAL A 84 -33.16 -16.38 9.91
CA VAL A 84 -33.91 -17.31 10.76
C VAL A 84 -33.07 -17.81 11.94
N LEU A 85 -31.79 -18.12 11.72
CA LEU A 85 -30.88 -18.51 12.82
C LEU A 85 -30.64 -17.36 13.81
N ARG A 86 -30.50 -16.11 13.33
CA ARG A 86 -30.20 -14.95 14.17
C ARG A 86 -31.39 -14.40 14.93
N HIS A 87 -32.52 -14.24 14.25
CA HIS A 87 -33.67 -13.49 14.77
C HIS A 87 -34.86 -14.39 15.09
N GLY A 88 -34.88 -15.60 14.54
CA GLY A 88 -36.01 -16.49 14.58
C GLY A 88 -37.23 -15.91 13.89
N PHE A 89 -38.42 -16.35 14.28
CA PHE A 89 -39.67 -15.87 13.69
C PHE A 89 -40.81 -15.82 14.70
N LYS A 90 -41.85 -15.06 14.36
CA LYS A 90 -43.01 -14.83 15.23
C LYS A 90 -44.20 -15.65 14.74
N LEU A 91 -44.81 -16.37 15.67
CA LEU A 91 -46.10 -17.02 15.51
C LEU A 91 -47.12 -16.36 16.46
N PRO A 92 -48.43 -16.55 16.22
CA PRO A 92 -49.43 -16.12 17.19
C PRO A 92 -49.08 -16.62 18.61
N ALA A 93 -48.94 -15.70 19.55
CA ALA A 93 -48.64 -15.93 20.97
C ALA A 93 -47.26 -16.50 21.35
N VAL A 94 -46.38 -16.82 20.38
CA VAL A 94 -45.04 -17.40 20.61
C VAL A 94 -43.99 -16.83 19.66
N LYS A 95 -42.81 -16.46 20.18
CA LYS A 95 -41.60 -16.19 19.39
C LYS A 95 -40.75 -17.46 19.35
N VAL A 96 -40.44 -17.96 18.16
CA VAL A 96 -39.58 -19.12 17.93
C VAL A 96 -38.18 -18.59 17.69
N GLU A 97 -37.24 -18.96 18.56
CA GLU A 97 -35.82 -18.63 18.43
C GLU A 97 -35.08 -19.94 18.18
N LEU A 98 -34.24 -19.99 17.14
CA LEU A 98 -33.71 -21.23 16.58
C LEU A 98 -32.24 -21.45 16.87
N CYS A 99 -31.52 -20.42 17.32
CA CYS A 99 -30.15 -20.52 17.73
C CYS A 99 -29.90 -19.49 18.82
N SER A 100 -29.11 -19.87 19.82
CA SER A 100 -28.62 -18.93 20.83
C SER A 100 -27.14 -18.67 20.55
N PHE A 101 -26.71 -17.42 20.47
CA PHE A 101 -25.29 -17.09 20.32
C PHE A 101 -24.67 -16.80 21.68
N LYS A 102 -23.37 -17.03 21.81
CA LYS A 102 -22.64 -16.79 23.06
C LYS A 102 -22.82 -15.31 23.44
N PRO A 103 -23.38 -15.01 24.63
CA PRO A 103 -23.55 -13.63 25.06
C PRO A 103 -22.18 -12.99 25.29
N ASP A 104 -22.06 -11.68 25.05
CA ASP A 104 -20.81 -10.93 25.30
C ASP A 104 -20.41 -10.92 26.78
N HIS A 105 -21.38 -11.14 27.68
CA HIS A 105 -21.14 -11.28 29.10
C HIS A 105 -21.92 -12.48 29.66
N GLY A 106 -21.31 -13.26 30.55
CA GLY A 106 -21.94 -14.37 31.27
C GLY A 106 -22.99 -13.96 32.31
N MET A 107 -23.52 -12.72 32.26
CA MET A 107 -24.37 -12.16 33.32
C MET A 107 -25.79 -12.72 33.30
N ASN A 108 -26.20 -13.39 32.23
CA ASN A 108 -27.51 -14.01 32.09
C ASN A 108 -27.39 -15.55 32.04
N PRO A 109 -27.56 -16.25 33.18
CA PRO A 109 -27.49 -17.70 33.26
C PRO A 109 -28.46 -18.42 32.32
N ASP A 110 -29.65 -17.87 32.08
CA ASP A 110 -30.62 -18.48 31.17
C ASP A 110 -30.15 -18.43 29.71
N THR A 111 -29.48 -17.36 29.31
CA THR A 111 -28.91 -17.25 27.96
C THR A 111 -27.76 -18.21 27.77
N LEU A 112 -26.89 -18.36 28.78
CA LEU A 112 -25.81 -19.34 28.76
C LEU A 112 -26.34 -20.78 28.72
N LYS A 113 -27.40 -21.07 29.47
CA LYS A 113 -28.08 -22.37 29.45
C LYS A 113 -28.65 -22.68 28.07
N ARG A 114 -29.34 -21.73 27.44
CA ARG A 114 -29.87 -21.89 26.07
C ARG A 114 -28.77 -22.01 25.01
N TYR A 115 -27.66 -21.32 25.20
CA TYR A 115 -26.46 -21.49 24.37
C TYR A 115 -25.95 -22.94 24.44
N GLY A 116 -25.89 -23.51 25.65
CA GLY A 116 -25.51 -24.91 25.87
C GLY A 116 -26.49 -25.93 25.29
N CYS A 117 -27.75 -25.53 25.01
CA CYS A 117 -28.72 -26.40 24.34
C CYS A 117 -28.52 -26.49 22.82
N ASN A 118 -27.68 -25.64 22.20
CA ASN A 118 -27.45 -25.70 20.75
C ASN A 118 -26.90 -27.08 20.34
N ARG A 119 -27.47 -27.63 19.27
CA ARG A 119 -27.15 -28.93 18.69
C ARG A 119 -26.46 -28.71 17.35
N LEU A 120 -25.15 -28.92 17.32
CA LEU A 120 -24.38 -28.90 16.08
C LEU A 120 -24.16 -30.34 15.62
N ARG A 121 -24.60 -30.67 14.40
CA ARG A 121 -24.56 -32.04 13.88
C ARG A 121 -23.84 -32.12 12.54
N VAL A 122 -22.94 -33.09 12.43
CA VAL A 122 -22.36 -33.54 11.16
C VAL A 122 -23.08 -34.79 10.68
N VAL A 123 -23.55 -34.80 9.44
CA VAL A 123 -24.26 -35.92 8.84
C VAL A 123 -23.51 -36.36 7.59
N PRO A 124 -23.02 -37.62 7.53
CA PRO A 124 -22.34 -38.13 6.35
C PRO A 124 -23.32 -38.64 5.29
N GLU A 125 -22.88 -38.67 4.03
CA GLU A 125 -23.53 -39.32 2.89
C GLU A 125 -24.97 -38.83 2.63
N VAL A 126 -25.22 -37.54 2.72
CA VAL A 126 -26.56 -36.95 2.58
C VAL A 126 -26.99 -36.91 1.11
N SER A 127 -28.06 -37.65 0.80
CA SER A 127 -28.76 -37.49 -0.48
C SER A 127 -29.69 -36.27 -0.40
N TYR A 128 -29.33 -35.18 -1.06
CA TYR A 128 -29.99 -33.89 -0.85
C TYR A 128 -31.31 -33.73 -1.62
N SER A 129 -31.44 -34.35 -2.79
CA SER A 129 -32.54 -34.06 -3.71
C SER A 129 -33.81 -34.84 -3.39
N PRO A 130 -34.99 -34.17 -3.27
CA PRO A 130 -36.29 -34.82 -3.23
C PRO A 130 -36.83 -35.16 -4.63
N HIS A 131 -36.15 -34.77 -5.70
CA HIS A 131 -36.59 -34.93 -7.09
C HIS A 131 -35.75 -35.94 -7.89
N TYR A 132 -34.63 -36.37 -7.32
CA TYR A 132 -33.72 -37.36 -7.88
C TYR A 132 -34.44 -38.63 -8.37
N ARG A 133 -34.00 -39.08 -9.54
CA ARG A 133 -34.36 -40.35 -10.16
C ARG A 133 -33.12 -41.14 -10.50
N GLU A 134 -33.19 -42.44 -10.24
CA GLU A 134 -32.07 -43.35 -10.43
C GLU A 134 -31.52 -43.29 -11.86
N GLY A 135 -30.21 -43.03 -11.99
CA GLY A 135 -29.51 -42.93 -13.27
C GLY A 135 -29.33 -41.52 -13.84
N GLU A 136 -29.92 -40.46 -13.25
CA GLU A 136 -29.76 -39.08 -13.78
C GLU A 136 -28.46 -38.40 -13.30
N TYR A 137 -28.22 -38.33 -11.99
CA TYR A 137 -27.01 -37.77 -11.37
C TYR A 137 -26.83 -38.34 -9.96
N ASN A 138 -25.66 -38.19 -9.32
CA ASN A 138 -25.50 -38.59 -7.92
C ASN A 138 -25.89 -37.43 -6.98
N PRO A 139 -27.00 -37.52 -6.22
CA PRO A 139 -27.44 -36.45 -5.33
C PRO A 139 -26.75 -36.51 -3.95
N ARG A 140 -25.66 -37.27 -3.81
CA ARG A 140 -25.01 -37.49 -2.51
C ARG A 140 -23.91 -36.46 -2.27
N LEU A 141 -23.97 -35.80 -1.11
CA LEU A 141 -22.91 -34.97 -0.54
C LEU A 141 -22.19 -35.77 0.57
N ASP A 142 -20.88 -35.57 0.70
CA ASP A 142 -20.07 -36.33 1.65
C ASP A 142 -20.38 -35.96 3.09
N LEU A 143 -20.39 -34.67 3.43
CA LEU A 143 -20.80 -34.18 4.75
C LEU A 143 -21.74 -32.97 4.64
N VAL A 144 -22.71 -32.90 5.55
CA VAL A 144 -23.56 -31.72 5.75
C VAL A 144 -23.57 -31.34 7.23
N LEU A 145 -23.36 -30.06 7.50
CA LEU A 145 -23.31 -29.49 8.85
C LEU A 145 -24.62 -28.77 9.17
N PHE A 146 -25.23 -29.14 10.29
CA PHE A 146 -26.47 -28.57 10.78
C PHE A 146 -26.27 -27.84 12.11
N VAL A 147 -27.00 -26.74 12.29
CA VAL A 147 -27.17 -26.05 13.58
C VAL A 147 -28.65 -26.10 13.92
N ASN A 148 -28.99 -26.76 15.04
CA ASN A 148 -30.37 -26.95 15.50
C ASN A 148 -31.29 -27.47 14.39
N GLY A 149 -30.79 -28.41 13.58
CA GLY A 149 -31.51 -29.05 12.49
C GLY A 149 -31.56 -28.26 11.17
N ILE A 150 -31.00 -27.05 11.12
CA ILE A 150 -30.96 -26.20 9.93
C ILE A 150 -29.59 -26.33 9.24
N PRO A 151 -29.54 -26.55 7.92
CA PRO A 151 -28.27 -26.74 7.21
C PRO A 151 -27.48 -25.44 7.15
N THR A 152 -26.19 -25.51 7.45
CA THR A 152 -25.29 -24.35 7.47
C THR A 152 -24.10 -24.50 6.53
N ALA A 153 -23.59 -25.72 6.33
CA ALA A 153 -22.55 -25.98 5.34
C ALA A 153 -22.69 -27.35 4.66
N THR A 154 -22.16 -27.47 3.45
CA THR A 154 -21.94 -28.77 2.78
C THR A 154 -20.46 -28.95 2.46
N LEU A 155 -19.97 -30.19 2.46
CA LEU A 155 -18.60 -30.51 2.10
C LEU A 155 -18.58 -31.63 1.05
N GLU A 156 -17.71 -31.47 0.07
CA GLU A 156 -17.26 -32.52 -0.85
C GLU A 156 -15.78 -32.75 -0.58
N LEU A 157 -15.44 -33.97 -0.21
CA LEU A 157 -14.11 -34.38 0.23
C LEU A 157 -13.42 -35.10 -0.93
N LYS A 158 -12.10 -34.94 -1.07
CA LYS A 158 -11.31 -35.70 -2.04
C LYS A 158 -9.99 -36.13 -1.43
N SER A 159 -9.57 -37.35 -1.74
CA SER A 159 -8.24 -37.84 -1.37
C SER A 159 -7.25 -37.58 -2.50
N GLU A 160 -6.15 -36.90 -2.19
CA GLU A 160 -5.13 -36.47 -3.17
C GLU A 160 -4.48 -37.66 -3.91
N PHE A 161 -4.49 -38.85 -3.30
CA PHE A 161 -4.02 -40.08 -3.94
C PHE A 161 -4.89 -40.56 -5.10
N LYS A 162 -6.07 -39.97 -5.30
CA LYS A 162 -6.99 -40.27 -6.40
C LYS A 162 -7.40 -39.04 -7.18
N GLN A 163 -7.80 -37.99 -6.48
CA GLN A 163 -8.45 -36.81 -7.04
C GLN A 163 -8.09 -35.57 -6.22
N SER A 164 -7.73 -34.47 -6.89
CA SER A 164 -7.47 -33.19 -6.23
C SER A 164 -8.76 -32.44 -5.88
N VAL A 165 -8.61 -31.34 -5.12
CA VAL A 165 -9.70 -30.41 -4.77
C VAL A 165 -10.45 -29.85 -5.99
N GLU A 166 -9.81 -29.75 -7.16
CA GLU A 166 -10.47 -29.32 -8.41
C GLU A 166 -11.60 -30.27 -8.83
N ASN A 167 -11.51 -31.56 -8.51
CA ASN A 167 -12.58 -32.50 -8.78
C ASN A 167 -13.80 -32.26 -7.88
N ALA A 168 -13.60 -31.87 -6.61
CA ALA A 168 -14.70 -31.46 -5.74
C ALA A 168 -15.37 -30.17 -6.26
N LYS A 169 -14.59 -29.17 -6.70
CA LYS A 169 -15.12 -27.96 -7.35
C LYS A 169 -15.93 -28.30 -8.60
N ARG A 170 -15.42 -29.22 -9.43
CA ARG A 170 -16.10 -29.71 -10.63
C ARG A 170 -17.41 -30.42 -10.28
N GLN A 171 -17.42 -31.28 -9.26
CA GLN A 171 -18.63 -31.97 -8.82
C GLN A 171 -19.73 -30.98 -8.42
N TYR A 172 -19.41 -29.95 -7.64
CA TYR A 172 -20.37 -28.89 -7.34
C TYR A 172 -20.88 -28.15 -8.58
N ARG A 173 -20.02 -27.88 -9.57
CA ARG A 173 -20.39 -27.14 -10.79
C ARG A 173 -21.29 -27.93 -11.73
N TYR A 174 -21.03 -29.22 -11.89
CA TYR A 174 -21.62 -30.03 -12.97
C TYR A 174 -22.49 -31.19 -12.47
N ASP A 175 -22.19 -31.76 -11.31
CA ASP A 175 -22.82 -32.99 -10.82
C ASP A 175 -23.78 -32.73 -9.64
N ARG A 176 -23.87 -31.48 -9.16
CA ARG A 176 -24.76 -31.04 -8.08
C ARG A 176 -25.72 -29.95 -8.58
N PRO A 177 -26.72 -30.30 -9.42
CA PRO A 177 -27.65 -29.31 -9.94
C PRO A 177 -28.42 -28.63 -8.81
N VAL A 178 -28.41 -27.29 -8.78
CA VAL A 178 -29.17 -26.47 -7.80
C VAL A 178 -30.68 -26.44 -8.04
N LYS A 179 -31.09 -26.90 -9.22
CA LYS A 179 -32.48 -27.10 -9.64
C LYS A 179 -32.56 -28.44 -10.34
N ASP A 180 -33.61 -29.21 -10.05
CA ASP A 180 -33.86 -30.48 -10.73
C ASP A 180 -33.82 -30.30 -12.27
N PRO A 181 -33.02 -31.08 -13.00
CA PRO A 181 -32.83 -30.89 -14.44
C PRO A 181 -34.12 -30.92 -15.26
N LEU A 182 -35.09 -31.76 -14.86
CA LEU A 182 -36.35 -31.93 -15.59
C LEU A 182 -37.46 -30.98 -15.12
N THR A 183 -37.77 -30.98 -13.82
CA THR A 183 -38.88 -30.21 -13.25
C THR A 183 -38.52 -28.75 -12.99
N ARG A 184 -37.23 -28.41 -13.03
CA ARG A 184 -36.68 -27.07 -12.76
C ARG A 184 -37.01 -26.56 -11.35
N LYS A 185 -37.49 -27.44 -10.46
CA LYS A 185 -37.76 -27.12 -9.07
C LYS A 185 -36.46 -26.90 -8.31
N PRO A 186 -36.42 -25.91 -7.40
CA PRO A 186 -35.23 -25.63 -6.62
C PRO A 186 -34.91 -26.76 -5.64
N GLU A 187 -33.62 -27.02 -5.47
CA GLU A 187 -33.13 -27.99 -4.49
C GLU A 187 -33.02 -27.32 -3.12
N PRO A 188 -33.82 -27.70 -2.11
CA PRO A 188 -33.95 -26.91 -0.88
C PRO A 188 -32.63 -26.73 -0.12
N LEU A 189 -31.75 -27.74 -0.11
CA LEU A 189 -30.45 -27.68 0.56
C LEU A 189 -29.44 -26.76 -0.13
N LEU A 190 -29.46 -26.68 -1.46
CA LEU A 190 -28.47 -25.96 -2.26
C LEU A 190 -28.96 -24.57 -2.72
N THR A 191 -30.21 -24.22 -2.38
CA THR A 191 -30.81 -22.94 -2.76
C THR A 191 -30.18 -21.79 -1.98
N PHE A 192 -29.63 -20.81 -2.69
CA PHE A 192 -29.03 -19.60 -2.11
C PHE A 192 -29.96 -18.93 -1.09
N LYS A 193 -29.39 -18.47 0.04
CA LYS A 193 -30.07 -17.92 1.24
C LYS A 193 -30.94 -18.90 2.03
N ARG A 194 -31.63 -19.84 1.39
CA ARG A 194 -32.59 -20.76 2.04
C ARG A 194 -31.97 -22.07 2.55
N GLY A 195 -30.92 -22.55 1.87
CA GLY A 195 -30.24 -23.81 2.16
C GLY A 195 -28.99 -23.61 3.02
N ALA A 196 -27.98 -24.44 2.78
CA ALA A 196 -26.65 -24.25 3.36
C ALA A 196 -26.07 -22.90 2.94
N LEU A 197 -25.33 -22.26 3.86
CA LEU A 197 -24.81 -20.90 3.70
C LEU A 197 -23.45 -20.87 3.00
N VAL A 198 -22.71 -21.97 3.06
CA VAL A 198 -21.39 -22.13 2.44
C VAL A 198 -21.16 -23.59 2.02
N HIS A 199 -20.41 -23.80 0.95
CA HIS A 199 -20.09 -25.09 0.39
C HIS A 199 -18.56 -25.22 0.28
N PHE A 200 -17.98 -26.22 0.91
CA PHE A 200 -16.53 -26.46 0.90
C PHE A 200 -16.18 -27.63 -0.03
N ALA A 201 -15.17 -27.40 -0.86
CA ALA A 201 -14.42 -28.43 -1.56
C ALA A 201 -13.12 -28.65 -0.79
N VAL A 202 -12.89 -29.86 -0.28
CA VAL A 202 -11.82 -30.16 0.68
C VAL A 202 -10.94 -31.28 0.13
N GLY A 203 -9.68 -30.97 -0.19
CA GLY A 203 -8.61 -31.94 -0.39
C GLY A 203 -7.86 -32.22 0.92
N GLN A 204 -6.79 -33.01 0.87
CA GLN A 204 -5.91 -33.22 2.03
C GLN A 204 -4.90 -32.08 2.19
N ASN A 205 -4.64 -31.35 1.10
CA ASN A 205 -3.67 -30.25 1.05
C ASN A 205 -4.31 -28.87 0.97
N GLU A 206 -5.51 -28.75 0.38
CA GLU A 206 -6.13 -27.46 0.07
C GLU A 206 -7.64 -27.47 0.34
N VAL A 207 -8.17 -26.29 0.66
CA VAL A 207 -9.59 -26.04 0.83
C VAL A 207 -10.03 -24.89 -0.09
N ALA A 208 -11.19 -25.05 -0.70
CA ALA A 208 -11.89 -23.97 -1.38
C ALA A 208 -13.34 -23.92 -0.94
N MET A 209 -13.95 -22.73 -1.04
CA MET A 209 -15.32 -22.50 -0.59
C MET A 209 -16.11 -21.62 -1.56
N THR A 210 -17.44 -21.74 -1.52
CA THR A 210 -18.35 -20.84 -2.21
C THR A 210 -19.62 -20.65 -1.39
N THR A 211 -20.20 -19.45 -1.41
CA THR A 211 -21.46 -19.13 -0.71
C THR A 211 -22.68 -19.19 -1.61
N LYS A 212 -22.49 -19.39 -2.92
CA LYS A 212 -23.56 -19.51 -3.90
C LYS A 212 -23.14 -20.49 -5.01
N LEU A 213 -23.86 -21.60 -5.10
CA LEU A 213 -23.80 -22.48 -6.26
C LEU A 213 -24.62 -21.88 -7.42
N ASP A 214 -24.01 -21.76 -8.59
CA ASP A 214 -24.61 -21.23 -9.83
C ASP A 214 -24.31 -22.16 -11.03
N GLY A 215 -24.27 -23.47 -10.77
CA GLY A 215 -23.92 -24.48 -11.77
C GLY A 215 -22.50 -24.27 -12.32
N LYS A 216 -22.34 -24.28 -13.64
CA LYS A 216 -21.03 -24.10 -14.30
C LYS A 216 -20.36 -22.77 -13.96
N ASP A 217 -21.14 -21.74 -13.64
CA ASP A 217 -20.68 -20.39 -13.35
C ASP A 217 -20.33 -20.22 -11.85
N THR A 218 -20.39 -21.29 -11.05
CA THR A 218 -20.00 -21.28 -9.64
C THR A 218 -18.53 -20.89 -9.48
N PHE A 219 -18.32 -19.81 -8.75
CA PHE A 219 -16.99 -19.32 -8.38
C PHE A 219 -16.58 -19.83 -7.00
N PHE A 220 -15.38 -20.41 -6.92
CA PHE A 220 -14.79 -20.92 -5.67
C PHE A 220 -13.65 -20.00 -5.25
N LEU A 221 -13.63 -19.67 -3.97
CA LEU A 221 -12.57 -18.91 -3.32
C LEU A 221 -11.65 -19.90 -2.58
N PRO A 222 -10.32 -19.74 -2.65
CA PRO A 222 -9.44 -20.49 -1.76
C PRO A 222 -9.72 -20.10 -0.31
N PHE A 223 -9.55 -21.06 0.60
CA PHE A 223 -9.75 -20.86 2.03
C PHE A 223 -8.57 -21.48 2.80
N ASN A 224 -7.35 -21.05 2.50
CA ASN A 224 -6.11 -21.66 2.99
C ASN A 224 -5.32 -20.74 3.94
N LEU A 225 -4.38 -21.32 4.70
CA LEU A 225 -3.50 -20.65 5.66
C LEU A 225 -2.47 -19.72 5.00
N GLY A 226 -1.95 -20.11 3.83
CA GLY A 226 -0.73 -19.58 3.23
C GLY A 226 0.47 -20.49 3.50
N SER A 227 1.45 -20.48 2.60
CA SER A 227 2.69 -21.24 2.79
C SER A 227 3.64 -20.54 3.78
N ALA A 228 4.64 -21.26 4.28
CA ALA A 228 5.64 -20.68 5.19
C ALA A 228 6.45 -19.53 4.58
N GLU A 229 6.56 -19.49 3.24
CA GLU A 229 7.21 -18.41 2.48
C GLU A 229 6.25 -17.28 2.08
N GLY A 230 5.02 -17.29 2.60
CA GLY A 230 3.99 -16.30 2.28
C GLY A 230 3.38 -16.46 0.90
N GLY A 231 3.30 -17.69 0.35
CA GLY A 231 2.56 -18.01 -0.88
C GLY A 231 1.17 -18.60 -0.60
N ALA A 232 0.47 -19.03 -1.65
CA ALA A 232 -0.80 -19.75 -1.54
C ALA A 232 -0.61 -21.19 -1.02
N GLY A 233 -1.73 -21.82 -0.63
CA GLY A 233 -1.75 -23.19 -0.11
C GLY A 233 -1.66 -23.24 1.41
N ASN A 234 -1.30 -24.39 1.97
CA ASN A 234 -1.19 -24.60 3.41
C ASN A 234 0.23 -25.07 3.76
N PRO A 235 0.77 -24.73 4.95
CA PRO A 235 2.05 -25.26 5.38
C PRO A 235 1.93 -26.76 5.66
N PRO A 236 3.04 -27.51 5.65
CA PRO A 236 3.06 -28.88 6.13
C PRO A 236 2.50 -28.93 7.56
N PRO A 237 1.74 -29.98 7.91
CA PRO A 237 1.25 -30.15 9.27
C PRO A 237 2.42 -30.25 10.26
N ALA A 238 2.19 -29.82 11.50
CA ALA A 238 3.21 -29.85 12.55
C ALA A 238 3.63 -31.28 12.94
N ASP A 239 2.77 -32.27 12.68
CA ASP A 239 2.97 -33.69 13.00
C ASP A 239 2.49 -34.58 11.85
N ASP A 240 3.07 -35.77 11.72
CA ASP A 240 2.77 -36.74 10.65
C ASP A 240 1.38 -37.39 10.77
N SER A 241 0.73 -37.21 11.93
CA SER A 241 -0.64 -37.66 12.21
C SER A 241 -1.72 -36.68 11.76
N GLN A 242 -1.35 -35.50 11.26
CA GLN A 242 -2.27 -34.41 10.92
C GLN A 242 -2.33 -34.14 9.42
N TYR A 243 -3.40 -33.47 8.99
CA TYR A 243 -3.60 -33.03 7.62
C TYR A 243 -3.30 -31.53 7.50
N ALA A 244 -2.77 -31.09 6.36
CA ALA A 244 -2.54 -29.66 6.11
C ALA A 244 -3.85 -28.84 6.15
N THR A 245 -4.99 -29.48 5.85
CA THR A 245 -6.34 -28.90 5.97
C THR A 245 -6.96 -29.05 7.35
N GLY A 246 -6.22 -29.55 8.34
CA GLY A 246 -6.72 -29.86 9.69
C GLY A 246 -7.33 -28.67 10.43
N TYR A 247 -6.83 -27.46 10.18
CA TYR A 247 -7.38 -26.22 10.73
C TYR A 247 -8.88 -26.04 10.45
N LEU A 248 -9.39 -26.60 9.35
CA LEU A 248 -10.79 -26.46 8.96
C LEU A 248 -11.72 -27.06 10.03
N TRP A 249 -11.45 -28.28 10.50
CA TRP A 249 -12.26 -28.91 11.55
C TRP A 249 -11.69 -28.74 12.96
N GLN A 250 -10.42 -28.39 13.11
CA GLN A 250 -9.82 -28.16 14.43
C GLN A 250 -10.03 -26.74 14.95
N GLN A 251 -10.22 -25.76 14.06
CA GLN A 251 -10.36 -24.36 14.42
C GLN A 251 -11.68 -23.76 13.91
N LEU A 252 -11.97 -23.83 12.60
CA LEU A 252 -13.17 -23.18 12.04
C LEU A 252 -14.47 -23.89 12.47
N PHE A 253 -14.51 -25.23 12.40
CA PHE A 253 -15.70 -26.00 12.83
C PHE A 253 -15.75 -26.27 14.32
N GLN A 254 -14.88 -25.69 15.16
CA GLN A 254 -15.12 -25.71 16.61
C GLN A 254 -16.51 -25.12 16.89
N PRO A 255 -17.36 -25.73 17.75
CA PRO A 255 -18.74 -25.29 17.91
C PRO A 255 -18.90 -23.80 18.22
N ASP A 256 -18.09 -23.28 19.14
CA ASP A 256 -18.05 -21.85 19.49
C ASP A 256 -17.61 -20.98 18.30
N ALA A 257 -16.62 -21.42 17.52
CA ALA A 257 -16.11 -20.71 16.35
C ALA A 257 -17.14 -20.68 15.22
N TRP A 258 -17.81 -21.80 14.95
CA TRP A 258 -18.84 -21.90 13.91
C TRP A 258 -20.05 -21.03 14.22
N LEU A 259 -20.55 -21.09 15.47
CA LEU A 259 -21.61 -20.20 15.93
C LEU A 259 -21.18 -18.73 15.88
N LYS A 260 -19.92 -18.42 16.18
CA LYS A 260 -19.36 -17.07 16.05
C LYS A 260 -19.34 -16.60 14.59
N VAL A 261 -18.98 -17.46 13.63
CA VAL A 261 -19.04 -17.15 12.18
C VAL A 261 -20.47 -16.80 11.77
N LEU A 262 -21.43 -17.64 12.15
CA LEU A 262 -22.85 -17.43 11.85
C LEU A 262 -23.42 -16.18 12.54
N GLY A 263 -22.95 -15.83 13.74
CA GLY A 263 -23.45 -14.69 14.50
C GLY A 263 -22.77 -13.36 14.18
N ARG A 264 -21.47 -13.35 13.86
CA ARG A 264 -20.64 -12.13 13.87
C ARG A 264 -19.81 -11.89 12.61
N PHE A 265 -19.74 -12.82 11.67
CA PHE A 265 -18.97 -12.66 10.43
C PHE A 265 -19.85 -12.69 9.17
N LEU A 266 -20.74 -13.68 9.07
CA LEU A 266 -21.54 -13.87 7.87
C LEU A 266 -22.52 -12.72 7.67
N HIS A 267 -22.64 -12.15 6.48
CA HIS A 267 -23.65 -11.13 6.20
C HIS A 267 -24.02 -11.09 4.73
N LEU A 268 -25.20 -10.52 4.43
CA LEU A 268 -25.71 -10.41 3.07
C LEU A 268 -25.45 -9.00 2.54
N ASP A 269 -24.44 -8.86 1.70
CA ASP A 269 -24.17 -7.61 1.00
C ASP A 269 -25.17 -7.43 -0.15
N LYS A 270 -25.79 -6.25 -0.22
CA LYS A 270 -26.73 -5.88 -1.28
C LYS A 270 -26.25 -4.62 -1.94
N LYS A 271 -25.80 -4.74 -3.19
CA LYS A 271 -25.36 -3.61 -3.99
C LYS A 271 -26.35 -3.39 -5.13
N THR A 272 -26.95 -2.21 -5.16
CA THR A 272 -27.72 -1.74 -6.30
C THR A 272 -26.80 -0.88 -7.15
N SER A 273 -26.51 -1.35 -8.36
CA SER A 273 -25.70 -0.62 -9.34
C SER A 273 -26.57 -0.26 -10.53
N GLU A 274 -26.41 0.95 -11.02
CA GLU A 274 -26.89 1.32 -12.34
C GLU A 274 -25.99 0.67 -13.38
N GLY A 275 -26.57 -0.18 -14.21
CA GLY A 275 -25.89 -0.84 -15.31
C GLY A 275 -25.37 0.17 -16.32
N PHE A 276 -24.45 -0.28 -17.17
CA PHE A 276 -23.92 0.52 -18.27
C PHE A 276 -25.04 1.12 -19.15
N ASP A 277 -26.18 0.46 -19.26
CA ASP A 277 -27.37 0.86 -20.02
C ASP A 277 -28.38 1.73 -19.25
N GLY A 278 -28.08 2.11 -18.01
CA GLY A 278 -29.02 2.81 -17.11
C GLY A 278 -29.97 1.89 -16.34
N THR A 279 -29.84 0.55 -16.49
CA THR A 279 -30.72 -0.40 -15.80
C THR A 279 -30.26 -0.63 -14.36
N LEU A 280 -31.10 -0.33 -13.37
CA LEU A 280 -30.82 -0.63 -11.97
C LEU A 280 -30.85 -2.15 -11.72
N THR A 281 -29.71 -2.70 -11.29
CA THR A 281 -29.57 -4.12 -10.93
C THR A 281 -29.15 -4.23 -9.47
N THR A 282 -29.90 -5.02 -8.69
CA THR A 282 -29.53 -5.35 -7.30
C THR A 282 -28.86 -6.71 -7.27
N ARG A 283 -27.58 -6.74 -6.88
CA ARG A 283 -26.82 -7.96 -6.64
C ARG A 283 -26.75 -8.24 -5.16
N GLU A 284 -27.23 -9.42 -4.75
CA GLU A 284 -27.09 -9.93 -3.39
C GLU A 284 -25.90 -10.92 -3.35
N THR A 285 -24.99 -10.73 -2.39
CA THR A 285 -23.81 -11.59 -2.19
C THR A 285 -23.71 -11.97 -0.73
N MET A 286 -23.68 -13.26 -0.41
CA MET A 286 -23.41 -13.73 0.95
C MET A 286 -21.90 -13.66 1.20
N ILE A 287 -21.48 -12.78 2.11
CA ILE A 287 -20.09 -12.58 2.47
C ILE A 287 -19.73 -13.54 3.61
N PHE A 288 -18.90 -14.52 3.29
CA PHE A 288 -18.19 -15.39 4.24
C PHE A 288 -16.76 -14.87 4.38
N PRO A 289 -16.21 -14.77 5.61
CA PRO A 289 -14.86 -14.25 5.80
C PRO A 289 -13.85 -15.12 5.05
N ARG A 290 -12.86 -14.53 4.40
CA ARG A 290 -11.69 -15.29 3.92
C ARG A 290 -10.89 -15.76 5.13
N TYR A 291 -10.05 -16.79 4.95
CA TYR A 291 -9.33 -17.41 6.07
C TYR A 291 -8.51 -16.38 6.86
N HIS A 292 -7.65 -15.60 6.19
CA HIS A 292 -6.82 -14.57 6.83
C HIS A 292 -7.63 -13.48 7.55
N GLN A 293 -8.84 -13.17 7.07
CA GLN A 293 -9.73 -12.20 7.69
C GLN A 293 -10.38 -12.76 8.96
N TRP A 294 -10.83 -14.01 8.91
CA TRP A 294 -11.36 -14.70 10.08
C TRP A 294 -10.28 -14.87 11.16
N ASP A 295 -9.09 -15.27 10.74
CA ASP A 295 -7.94 -15.50 11.61
C ASP A 295 -7.47 -14.21 12.30
N VAL A 296 -7.15 -13.14 11.55
CA VAL A 296 -6.70 -11.88 12.15
C VAL A 296 -7.70 -11.30 13.14
N VAL A 297 -8.99 -11.35 12.82
CA VAL A 297 -10.04 -10.81 13.71
C VAL A 297 -10.11 -11.63 14.99
N ASN A 298 -10.03 -12.96 14.92
CA ASN A 298 -10.04 -13.79 16.12
C ASN A 298 -8.79 -13.58 16.97
N GLN A 299 -7.60 -13.53 16.36
CA GLN A 299 -6.35 -13.28 17.08
C GLN A 299 -6.39 -11.92 17.76
N LEU A 300 -6.77 -10.85 17.07
CA LEU A 300 -6.87 -9.50 17.65
C LEU A 300 -7.82 -9.48 18.86
N ILE A 301 -9.00 -10.09 18.75
CA ILE A 301 -9.99 -10.12 19.83
C ILE A 301 -9.50 -10.94 21.02
N GLN A 302 -8.91 -12.12 20.79
CA GLN A 302 -8.37 -12.98 21.84
C GLN A 302 -7.20 -12.34 22.56
N THR A 303 -6.23 -11.80 21.81
CA THR A 303 -5.04 -11.15 22.39
C THR A 303 -5.42 -9.86 23.13
N THR A 304 -6.35 -9.06 22.60
CA THR A 304 -6.85 -7.86 23.31
C THR A 304 -7.53 -8.22 24.63
N HIS A 305 -8.32 -9.30 24.64
CA HIS A 305 -8.94 -9.78 25.88
C HIS A 305 -7.90 -10.29 26.89
N ALA A 306 -6.83 -10.95 26.43
CA ALA A 306 -5.78 -11.49 27.30
C ALA A 306 -4.84 -10.41 27.87
N GLU A 307 -4.45 -9.44 27.04
CA GLU A 307 -3.45 -8.42 27.41
C GLU A 307 -4.08 -7.14 27.99
N GLY A 308 -5.37 -6.91 27.74
CA GLY A 308 -6.04 -5.67 28.10
C GLY A 308 -5.75 -4.50 27.13
N PRO A 309 -6.17 -3.28 27.50
CA PRO A 309 -6.03 -2.09 26.67
C PRO A 309 -4.60 -1.52 26.69
N GLY A 310 -4.33 -0.56 25.80
CA GLY A 310 -3.04 0.16 25.75
C GLY A 310 -1.98 -0.49 24.85
N LYS A 311 -2.35 -1.52 24.10
CA LYS A 311 -1.43 -2.29 23.25
C LYS A 311 -1.50 -1.87 21.78
N ARG A 312 -0.45 -2.18 21.03
CA ARG A 312 -0.32 -1.88 19.60
C ARG A 312 -0.34 -3.18 18.78
N TYR A 313 -1.00 -3.13 17.63
CA TYR A 313 -1.15 -4.24 16.71
C TYR A 313 -0.97 -3.72 15.28
N LEU A 314 0.09 -4.17 14.61
CA LEU A 314 0.32 -3.90 13.19
C LEU A 314 -0.16 -5.09 12.35
N ILE A 315 -1.08 -4.85 11.42
CA ILE A 315 -1.61 -5.86 10.51
C ILE A 315 -1.09 -5.53 9.10
N GLN A 316 -0.22 -6.39 8.57
CA GLN A 316 0.32 -6.27 7.23
C GLN A 316 -0.51 -7.10 6.25
N HIS A 317 -1.52 -6.49 5.62
CA HIS A 317 -2.39 -7.16 4.65
C HIS A 317 -2.28 -6.50 3.27
N SER A 318 -2.07 -7.31 2.23
CA SER A 318 -1.93 -6.85 0.84
C SER A 318 -3.03 -5.87 0.40
N ALA A 319 -2.66 -4.90 -0.43
CA ALA A 319 -3.60 -3.91 -0.96
C ALA A 319 -4.69 -4.62 -1.79
N GLY A 320 -5.95 -4.39 -1.41
CA GLY A 320 -7.08 -4.99 -2.08
C GLY A 320 -7.48 -6.40 -1.61
N SER A 321 -6.83 -6.92 -0.56
CA SER A 321 -7.17 -8.19 0.11
C SER A 321 -8.52 -8.22 0.85
N GLY A 322 -9.21 -7.07 0.97
CA GLY A 322 -10.49 -6.95 1.68
C GLY A 322 -10.38 -6.43 3.12
N LYS A 323 -9.35 -5.63 3.44
CA LYS A 323 -9.09 -5.03 4.77
C LYS A 323 -10.33 -4.37 5.40
N SER A 324 -11.18 -3.70 4.62
CA SER A 324 -12.41 -3.06 5.11
C SER A 324 -13.29 -4.02 5.92
N ASN A 325 -13.48 -5.27 5.46
CA ASN A 325 -14.29 -6.24 6.21
C ASN A 325 -13.62 -6.64 7.54
N SER A 326 -12.30 -6.84 7.56
CA SER A 326 -11.54 -7.12 8.77
C SER A 326 -11.62 -5.98 9.79
N ILE A 327 -11.57 -4.73 9.32
CA ILE A 327 -11.73 -3.52 10.14
C ILE A 327 -13.15 -3.47 10.74
N ALA A 328 -14.18 -3.67 9.93
CA ALA A 328 -15.57 -3.66 10.38
C ALA A 328 -15.85 -4.75 11.44
N TRP A 329 -15.40 -5.99 11.20
CA TRP A 329 -15.59 -7.09 12.15
C TRP A 329 -14.79 -6.90 13.44
N THR A 330 -13.57 -6.36 13.37
CA THR A 330 -12.78 -6.00 14.54
C THR A 330 -13.47 -4.89 15.33
N ALA A 331 -13.91 -3.82 14.68
CA ALA A 331 -14.57 -2.69 15.32
C ALA A 331 -15.82 -3.11 16.10
N HIS A 332 -16.69 -3.89 15.46
CA HIS A 332 -17.93 -4.39 16.06
C HIS A 332 -17.66 -5.30 17.28
N GLN A 333 -16.66 -6.18 17.19
CA GLN A 333 -16.34 -7.09 18.30
C GLN A 333 -15.64 -6.39 19.47
N LEU A 334 -14.75 -5.43 19.20
CA LEU A 334 -14.13 -4.61 20.25
C LEU A 334 -15.16 -3.73 20.97
N ALA A 335 -16.14 -3.19 20.24
CA ALA A 335 -17.22 -2.37 20.79
C ALA A 335 -18.17 -3.14 21.72
N SER A 336 -18.17 -4.48 21.62
CA SER A 336 -18.99 -5.38 22.44
C SER A 336 -18.18 -6.08 23.54
N MET A 337 -16.90 -5.74 23.71
CA MET A 337 -16.00 -6.42 24.65
C MET A 337 -16.16 -5.89 26.09
N TYR A 338 -16.17 -6.81 27.05
CA TYR A 338 -16.23 -6.53 28.48
C TYR A 338 -14.98 -7.06 29.18
N SER A 339 -14.54 -6.39 30.25
CA SER A 339 -13.53 -6.89 31.17
C SER A 339 -14.13 -7.88 32.18
N ASP A 340 -13.26 -8.63 32.87
CA ASP A 340 -13.66 -9.66 33.85
C ASP A 340 -14.47 -9.10 35.03
N ASP A 341 -14.36 -7.79 35.31
CA ASP A 341 -15.15 -7.05 36.30
C ASP A 341 -16.56 -6.66 35.81
N GLY A 342 -16.91 -7.04 34.58
CA GLY A 342 -18.20 -6.77 33.95
C GLY A 342 -18.39 -5.34 33.44
N GLN A 343 -17.35 -4.52 33.45
CA GLN A 343 -17.35 -3.23 32.78
C GLN A 343 -16.98 -3.38 31.29
N ARG A 344 -17.32 -2.39 30.47
CA ARG A 344 -16.90 -2.38 29.07
C ARG A 344 -15.38 -2.20 29.01
N LEU A 345 -14.71 -2.98 28.16
CA LEU A 345 -13.26 -2.84 28.00
C LEU A 345 -12.90 -1.52 27.33
N PHE A 346 -13.68 -1.13 26.31
CA PHE A 346 -13.54 0.15 25.62
C PHE A 346 -14.83 0.97 25.73
N SER A 347 -14.67 2.27 25.99
CA SER A 347 -15.74 3.26 26.02
C SER A 347 -16.25 3.54 24.61
N SER A 348 -15.34 3.66 23.65
CA SER A 348 -15.63 3.83 22.22
C SER A 348 -14.52 3.22 21.36
N VAL A 349 -14.90 2.71 20.19
CA VAL A 349 -14.00 2.29 19.11
C VAL A 349 -14.02 3.37 18.03
N ILE A 350 -12.84 3.83 17.63
CA ILE A 350 -12.63 4.92 16.68
C ILE A 350 -11.99 4.33 15.44
N VAL A 351 -12.70 4.42 14.32
CA VAL A 351 -12.19 3.95 13.01
C VAL A 351 -11.73 5.18 12.23
N VAL A 352 -10.43 5.23 11.95
CA VAL A 352 -9.77 6.30 11.20
C VAL A 352 -9.55 5.84 9.77
N THR A 353 -10.04 6.63 8.82
CA THR A 353 -9.87 6.39 7.38
C THR A 353 -9.38 7.65 6.67
N ASP A 354 -8.57 7.46 5.61
CA ASP A 354 -8.07 8.53 4.75
C ASP A 354 -9.13 9.05 3.76
N ARG A 355 -10.25 8.34 3.59
CA ARG A 355 -11.26 8.69 2.59
C ARG A 355 -12.23 9.77 3.10
N THR A 356 -12.30 10.90 2.40
CA THR A 356 -13.31 11.96 2.63
C THR A 356 -14.73 11.45 2.40
N VAL A 357 -14.90 10.55 1.42
CA VAL A 357 -16.08 9.69 1.27
C VAL A 357 -15.85 8.48 2.17
N LEU A 358 -16.38 8.56 3.39
CA LEU A 358 -16.38 7.44 4.32
C LEU A 358 -16.91 6.19 3.60
N ASP A 359 -16.14 5.10 3.65
CA ASP A 359 -16.46 3.88 2.93
C ASP A 359 -17.87 3.41 3.31
N SER A 360 -18.82 3.60 2.39
CA SER A 360 -20.20 3.16 2.56
C SER A 360 -20.25 1.65 2.79
N GLN A 361 -19.26 0.90 2.31
CA GLN A 361 -19.10 -0.52 2.61
C GLN A 361 -18.74 -0.75 4.07
N LEU A 362 -17.79 -0.01 4.66
CA LEU A 362 -17.49 -0.10 6.09
C LEU A 362 -18.73 0.22 6.93
N GLN A 363 -19.41 1.32 6.61
CA GLN A 363 -20.62 1.73 7.33
C GLN A 363 -21.71 0.68 7.20
N ASN A 364 -22.04 0.24 5.99
CA ASN A 364 -23.07 -0.76 5.74
C ASN A 364 -22.76 -2.09 6.43
N THR A 365 -21.51 -2.56 6.36
CA THR A 365 -21.10 -3.79 7.05
C THR A 365 -21.30 -3.66 8.56
N ILE A 366 -20.90 -2.55 9.18
CA ILE A 366 -21.09 -2.34 10.62
C ILE A 366 -22.59 -2.22 10.97
N TYR A 367 -23.39 -1.48 10.18
CA TYR A 367 -24.84 -1.35 10.38
C TYR A 367 -25.60 -2.67 10.26
N GLN A 368 -25.13 -3.60 9.42
CA GLN A 368 -25.77 -4.92 9.28
C GLN A 368 -25.63 -5.79 10.53
N PHE A 369 -24.61 -5.56 11.37
CA PHE A 369 -24.44 -6.29 12.63
C PHE A 369 -25.16 -5.59 13.81
N GLU A 370 -25.22 -4.26 13.83
CA GLU A 370 -25.91 -3.48 14.87
C GLU A 370 -27.08 -2.65 14.31
N HIS A 371 -28.30 -3.19 14.45
CA HIS A 371 -29.55 -2.53 14.01
C HIS A 371 -30.04 -1.42 14.96
N ALA A 372 -29.31 -1.14 16.04
CA ALA A 372 -29.71 -0.14 17.02
C ALA A 372 -29.26 1.27 16.59
N GLN A 373 -30.22 2.18 16.43
CA GLN A 373 -29.94 3.60 16.20
C GLN A 373 -29.08 4.16 17.35
N GLY A 374 -28.01 4.89 17.01
CA GLY A 374 -27.09 5.52 17.97
C GLY A 374 -25.82 4.73 18.31
N VAL A 375 -25.62 3.54 17.74
CA VAL A 375 -24.42 2.73 18.02
C VAL A 375 -23.21 3.12 17.16
N VAL A 376 -23.46 3.51 15.91
CA VAL A 376 -22.47 3.95 14.94
C VAL A 376 -22.75 5.39 14.57
N ARG A 377 -21.74 6.27 14.70
CA ARG A 377 -21.84 7.67 14.29
C ARG A 377 -20.68 8.05 13.35
N PRO A 378 -20.93 8.23 12.05
CA PRO A 378 -19.94 8.81 11.15
C PRO A 378 -19.88 10.32 11.35
N ILE A 379 -18.66 10.88 11.31
CA ILE A 379 -18.44 12.33 11.41
C ILE A 379 -18.25 12.91 10.00
N THR A 380 -19.33 13.45 9.43
CA THR A 380 -19.35 14.04 8.06
C THR A 380 -19.66 15.54 8.08
N ARG A 381 -19.44 16.22 6.96
CA ARG A 381 -19.85 17.63 6.79
C ARG A 381 -21.37 17.80 6.64
N ASP A 382 -22.07 16.76 6.21
CA ASP A 382 -23.45 16.85 5.73
C ASP A 382 -24.51 16.67 6.83
N VAL A 383 -24.09 16.38 8.07
CA VAL A 383 -24.98 16.16 9.22
C VAL A 383 -25.01 17.42 10.10
N GLY A 384 -25.93 18.33 9.78
CA GLY A 384 -26.23 19.53 10.58
C GLY A 384 -25.29 20.72 10.34
N ASN A 385 -25.51 21.82 11.10
CA ASN A 385 -24.72 23.06 11.00
C ASN A 385 -23.48 23.06 11.92
N GLN A 386 -23.12 21.92 12.53
CA GLN A 386 -22.04 21.80 13.50
C GLN A 386 -20.71 21.47 12.83
N SER A 387 -19.60 21.96 13.39
CA SER A 387 -18.26 21.60 12.93
C SER A 387 -17.95 20.11 13.20
N LYS A 388 -17.06 19.50 12.40
CA LYS A 388 -16.69 18.07 12.58
C LYS A 388 -16.13 17.78 13.98
N SER A 389 -15.41 18.74 14.57
CA SER A 389 -14.84 18.62 15.92
C SER A 389 -15.92 18.62 17.00
N GLU A 390 -16.96 19.44 16.86
CA GLU A 390 -18.10 19.47 17.79
C GLU A 390 -18.91 18.17 17.71
N GLN A 391 -19.16 17.67 16.50
CA GLN A 391 -19.85 16.38 16.31
C GLN A 391 -19.08 15.22 16.95
N LEU A 392 -17.75 15.22 16.84
CA LEU A 392 -16.89 14.20 17.47
C LEU A 392 -16.94 14.29 19.00
N ALA A 393 -16.84 15.50 19.56
CA ALA A 393 -16.93 15.73 20.99
C ALA A 393 -18.29 15.28 21.56
N GLU A 394 -19.38 15.58 20.85
CA GLU A 394 -20.73 15.13 21.21
C GLU A 394 -20.84 13.60 21.16
N ALA A 395 -20.37 12.96 20.09
CA ALA A 395 -20.39 11.51 19.95
C ALA A 395 -19.67 10.79 21.10
N LEU A 396 -18.52 11.33 21.53
CA LEU A 396 -17.76 10.82 22.68
C LEU A 396 -18.49 11.06 24.00
N ALA A 397 -19.08 12.24 24.19
CA ALA A 397 -19.86 12.58 25.38
C ALA A 397 -21.11 11.69 25.53
N GLU A 398 -21.73 11.32 24.41
CA GLU A 398 -22.86 10.38 24.33
C GLU A 398 -22.44 8.91 24.51
N GLN A 399 -21.13 8.62 24.60
CA GLN A 399 -20.59 7.25 24.65
C GLN A 399 -21.05 6.39 23.46
N THR A 400 -21.05 6.99 22.27
CA THR A 400 -21.27 6.26 21.02
C THR A 400 -20.25 5.11 20.92
N ARG A 401 -20.70 3.91 20.55
CA ARG A 401 -19.82 2.73 20.58
C ARG A 401 -18.79 2.75 19.47
N ILE A 402 -19.20 3.09 18.25
CA ILE A 402 -18.33 3.12 17.08
C ILE A 402 -18.41 4.51 16.45
N ILE A 403 -17.26 5.17 16.36
CA ILE A 403 -17.14 6.50 15.78
C ILE A 403 -16.22 6.40 14.57
N ILE A 404 -16.70 6.83 13.41
CA ILE A 404 -15.90 6.77 12.19
C ILE A 404 -15.50 8.19 11.81
N VAL A 405 -14.18 8.41 11.72
CA VAL A 405 -13.59 9.74 11.50
C VAL A 405 -12.63 9.71 10.32
N THR A 406 -12.50 10.85 9.66
CA THR A 406 -11.43 11.08 8.68
C THR A 406 -10.10 11.33 9.40
N ILE A 407 -9.00 11.08 8.70
CA ILE A 407 -7.63 11.38 9.13
C ILE A 407 -7.52 12.84 9.62
N GLN A 408 -8.10 13.81 8.89
CA GLN A 408 -7.99 15.24 9.23
C GLN A 408 -8.79 15.63 10.48
N THR A 409 -9.80 14.85 10.85
CA THR A 409 -10.62 15.08 12.04
C THR A 409 -10.11 14.37 13.28
N PHE A 410 -9.20 13.41 13.12
CA PHE A 410 -8.62 12.68 14.23
C PHE A 410 -7.94 13.59 15.28
N PRO A 411 -7.24 14.69 14.92
CA PRO A 411 -6.69 15.65 15.89
C PRO A 411 -7.71 16.20 16.89
N ALA A 412 -8.94 16.44 16.44
CA ALA A 412 -10.00 17.00 17.27
C ALA A 412 -10.43 16.04 18.40
N LEU A 413 -10.14 14.74 18.28
CA LEU A 413 -10.33 13.75 19.34
C LEU A 413 -9.55 14.15 20.59
N PHE A 414 -8.28 14.53 20.44
CA PHE A 414 -7.40 14.83 21.56
C PHE A 414 -7.85 16.11 22.27
N ASP A 415 -8.25 17.11 21.50
CA ASP A 415 -8.89 18.32 21.99
C ASP A 415 -10.13 18.03 22.84
N ALA A 416 -10.99 17.12 22.38
CA ALA A 416 -12.15 16.69 23.14
C ALA A 416 -11.74 15.93 24.43
N LEU A 417 -10.75 15.04 24.35
CA LEU A 417 -10.25 14.32 25.52
C LEU A 417 -9.62 15.26 26.58
N GLU A 418 -9.05 16.39 26.18
CA GLU A 418 -8.53 17.43 27.10
C GLU A 418 -9.62 18.30 27.69
N LYS A 419 -10.51 18.80 26.83
CA LYS A 419 -11.57 19.74 27.23
C LYS A 419 -12.62 19.09 28.13
N TYR A 420 -12.82 17.77 28.04
CA TYR A 420 -13.84 17.05 28.81
C TYR A 420 -13.22 16.01 29.75
N PRO A 421 -13.02 16.34 31.04
CA PRO A 421 -12.41 15.44 32.04
C PRO A 421 -13.13 14.09 32.21
N LYS A 422 -14.44 14.03 31.93
CA LYS A 422 -15.23 12.78 31.95
C LYS A 422 -14.82 11.79 30.84
N LEU A 423 -14.27 12.28 29.73
CA LEU A 423 -13.75 11.47 28.63
C LEU A 423 -12.31 11.02 28.89
N ALA A 424 -11.52 11.81 29.62
CA ALA A 424 -10.13 11.50 29.92
C ALA A 424 -9.94 10.17 30.70
N SER A 425 -10.94 9.71 31.46
CA SER A 425 -10.92 8.42 32.17
C SER A 425 -11.34 7.21 31.32
N GLY A 426 -11.83 7.43 30.09
CA GLY A 426 -12.27 6.37 29.19
C GLY A 426 -11.10 5.57 28.60
N ARG A 427 -11.41 4.36 28.11
CA ARG A 427 -10.49 3.50 27.36
C ARG A 427 -10.95 3.46 25.91
N TYR A 428 -10.04 3.55 24.94
CA TYR A 428 -10.37 3.70 23.53
C TYR A 428 -9.62 2.70 22.66
N ALA A 429 -10.28 2.19 21.63
CA ALA A 429 -9.63 1.41 20.58
C ALA A 429 -9.59 2.25 19.31
N VAL A 430 -8.42 2.47 18.74
CA VAL A 430 -8.22 3.22 17.50
C VAL A 430 -7.81 2.24 16.40
N ILE A 431 -8.65 2.11 15.37
CA ILE A 431 -8.37 1.28 14.19
C ILE A 431 -8.04 2.22 13.05
N ALA A 432 -6.84 2.11 12.48
CA ALA A 432 -6.37 2.95 11.39
C ALA A 432 -6.23 2.13 10.10
N ASP A 433 -6.87 2.57 9.02
CA ASP A 433 -6.63 2.05 7.67
C ASP A 433 -5.52 2.83 6.97
N GLU A 434 -4.67 2.13 6.23
CA GLU A 434 -3.54 2.69 5.47
C GLU A 434 -2.53 3.50 6.30
N ALA A 435 -2.10 2.96 7.44
CA ALA A 435 -0.98 3.50 8.21
C ALA A 435 0.36 3.33 7.44
N HIS A 436 0.70 4.25 6.53
CA HIS A 436 2.00 4.30 5.82
C HIS A 436 2.35 5.62 5.07
N SER A 437 1.54 6.69 5.14
CA SER A 437 1.59 7.78 4.13
C SER A 437 2.19 9.13 4.53
N SER A 438 3.31 9.22 5.26
CA SER A 438 4.16 10.44 5.16
C SER A 438 5.64 10.22 5.53
N GLN A 439 6.50 11.09 4.99
CA GLN A 439 7.93 11.20 5.30
C GLN A 439 8.24 12.39 6.25
N THR A 440 7.21 13.12 6.71
CA THR A 440 7.37 14.41 7.39
C THR A 440 7.38 14.29 8.91
N GLY A 441 8.55 14.02 9.49
CA GLY A 441 8.76 14.07 10.94
C GLY A 441 8.65 15.48 11.51
N SER A 442 7.43 15.98 11.77
CA SER A 442 7.22 17.11 12.68
C SER A 442 5.97 16.91 13.53
N SER A 443 6.20 16.45 14.76
CA SER A 443 5.15 16.07 15.69
C SER A 443 4.88 17.18 16.74
N ALA A 444 3.64 17.20 17.25
CA ALA A 444 3.06 18.10 18.26
C ALA A 444 2.78 19.58 17.88
N SER A 445 3.68 20.30 17.20
CA SER A 445 3.41 21.72 16.86
C SER A 445 2.39 21.88 15.72
N LYS A 446 2.42 20.97 14.72
CA LYS A 446 1.40 20.91 13.64
C LYS A 446 0.00 20.66 14.21
N LEU A 447 -0.16 19.81 15.23
CA LEU A 447 -1.44 19.60 15.91
C LEU A 447 -2.00 20.91 16.48
N LYS A 448 -1.21 21.67 17.25
CA LYS A 448 -1.61 22.99 17.77
C LYS A 448 -1.91 24.02 16.68
N GLN A 449 -1.19 23.97 15.56
CA GLN A 449 -1.35 24.90 14.44
C GLN A 449 -2.65 24.62 13.64
N ILE A 450 -3.00 23.35 13.46
CA ILE A 450 -4.26 22.91 12.81
C ILE A 450 -5.49 23.25 13.65
N LEU A 451 -5.35 23.26 14.98
CA LEU A 451 -6.42 23.57 15.92
C LEU A 451 -6.59 25.09 16.17
N GLY A 452 -5.64 25.92 15.73
CA GLY A 452 -5.52 27.33 16.13
C GLY A 452 -6.01 28.38 15.12
N SER A 453 -6.27 28.04 13.86
CA SER A 453 -6.72 29.00 12.84
C SER A 453 -7.42 28.32 11.66
N ASP A 454 -8.48 28.96 11.14
CA ASP A 454 -9.16 28.54 9.90
C ASP A 454 -8.13 28.30 8.79
N ALA A 455 -8.17 27.08 8.25
CA ALA A 455 -7.13 26.47 7.46
C ALA A 455 -6.79 27.24 6.17
N LEU A 456 -5.53 27.67 6.06
CA LEU A 456 -4.86 27.92 4.78
C LEU A 456 -3.64 26.99 4.67
N GLU A 457 -3.59 26.27 3.55
CA GLU A 457 -2.49 25.44 3.04
C GLU A 457 -1.75 24.58 4.07
N ALA A 458 -2.42 23.54 4.59
CA ALA A 458 -1.72 22.44 5.24
C ALA A 458 -1.20 21.45 4.18
N GLU A 459 0.10 21.13 4.22
CA GLU A 459 0.67 19.92 3.60
C GLU A 459 -0.20 18.70 3.94
N GLU A 460 -0.28 17.70 3.06
CA GLU A 460 -1.00 16.45 3.33
C GLU A 460 -0.37 15.74 4.55
N ILE A 461 -1.06 15.76 5.70
CA ILE A 461 -0.62 15.09 6.94
C ILE A 461 -1.23 13.69 6.97
N SER A 462 -0.40 12.67 7.23
CA SER A 462 -0.83 11.27 7.25
C SER A 462 -1.46 10.84 8.58
N ALA A 463 -2.11 9.66 8.59
CA ALA A 463 -2.66 9.03 9.79
C ALA A 463 -1.54 8.74 10.77
N GLU A 464 -0.40 8.28 10.25
CA GLU A 464 0.78 7.96 11.03
C GLU A 464 1.32 9.21 11.71
N ASP A 465 1.52 10.33 11.02
CA ASP A 465 2.04 11.56 11.65
C ASP A 465 1.09 12.08 12.74
N LEU A 466 -0.21 11.90 12.57
CA LEU A 466 -1.21 12.29 13.56
C LEU A 466 -1.27 11.34 14.75
N LEU A 467 -1.16 10.04 14.50
CA LEU A 467 -1.08 9.00 15.54
C LEU A 467 0.25 9.13 16.30
N ASP A 468 1.36 9.32 15.61
CA ASP A 468 2.70 9.58 16.15
C ASP A 468 2.69 10.84 17.01
N ALA A 469 2.14 11.95 16.50
CA ALA A 469 2.06 13.20 17.27
C ALA A 469 1.14 13.08 18.50
N ALA A 470 0.08 12.28 18.41
CA ALA A 470 -0.79 11.97 19.54
C ALA A 470 -0.12 11.08 20.60
N VAL A 471 0.65 10.09 20.15
CA VAL A 471 1.48 9.23 21.00
C VAL A 471 2.61 10.03 21.63
N GLN A 472 3.17 11.03 20.97
CA GLN A 472 4.21 11.90 21.52
C GLN A 472 3.67 12.93 22.53
N ALA A 473 2.46 13.47 22.30
CA ALA A 473 1.87 14.46 23.18
C ALA A 473 1.56 13.92 24.60
N ARG A 474 1.59 12.59 24.80
CA ARG A 474 1.29 11.94 26.07
C ARG A 474 2.17 10.71 26.27
N GLN A 475 2.80 10.57 27.43
CA GLN A 475 3.47 9.34 27.89
C GLN A 475 2.63 8.10 27.56
N PRO A 476 3.25 6.94 27.24
CA PRO A 476 2.58 5.72 26.78
C PRO A 476 1.30 5.47 27.56
N ASN A 477 0.18 5.83 26.93
CA ASN A 477 -1.07 5.95 27.64
C ASN A 477 -1.71 4.56 27.61
N GLU A 478 -1.69 3.86 28.74
CA GLU A 478 -2.25 2.50 28.93
C GLU A 478 -3.75 2.38 28.58
N ARG A 479 -4.39 3.46 28.13
CA ARG A 479 -5.82 3.60 27.88
C ARG A 479 -6.22 3.49 26.40
N ILE A 480 -5.28 3.64 25.46
CA ILE A 480 -5.58 3.61 24.03
C ILE A 480 -4.89 2.43 23.37
N SER A 481 -5.67 1.51 22.80
CA SER A 481 -5.14 0.44 21.95
C SER A 481 -5.17 0.85 20.48
N TYR A 482 -4.09 0.56 19.75
CA TYR A 482 -3.94 0.89 18.33
C TYR A 482 -3.93 -0.35 17.46
N TYR A 483 -4.76 -0.36 16.43
CA TYR A 483 -4.89 -1.43 15.44
C TYR A 483 -4.64 -0.84 14.05
N ALA A 484 -3.40 -0.93 13.57
CA ALA A 484 -2.96 -0.33 12.32
C ALA A 484 -2.98 -1.37 11.18
N PHE A 485 -3.79 -1.13 10.15
CA PHE A 485 -3.83 -1.95 8.93
C PHE A 485 -3.04 -1.25 7.83
N THR A 486 -2.11 -1.97 7.19
CA THR A 486 -1.31 -1.43 6.09
C THR A 486 -0.86 -2.53 5.15
N ALA A 487 -0.65 -2.21 3.88
CA ALA A 487 -0.07 -3.15 2.91
C ALA A 487 1.46 -3.04 2.84
N THR A 488 1.99 -1.84 3.08
CA THR A 488 3.39 -1.51 2.85
C THR A 488 3.91 -0.73 4.06
N PRO A 489 4.14 -1.41 5.21
CA PRO A 489 4.65 -0.75 6.39
C PRO A 489 6.05 -0.18 6.13
N LYS A 490 6.33 1.03 6.60
CA LYS A 490 7.69 1.58 6.59
C LYS A 490 8.50 0.98 7.74
N ALA A 491 9.83 1.11 7.70
CA ALA A 491 10.71 0.68 8.78
C ALA A 491 10.25 1.24 10.15
N LYS A 492 9.98 2.56 10.18
CA LYS A 492 9.45 3.27 11.34
C LYS A 492 8.12 2.68 11.86
N THR A 493 7.21 2.31 10.95
CA THR A 493 5.91 1.72 11.29
C THR A 493 6.08 0.36 11.97
N LEU A 494 6.99 -0.48 11.47
CA LEU A 494 7.35 -1.75 12.09
C LEU A 494 7.97 -1.54 13.47
N GLU A 495 8.86 -0.57 13.63
CA GLU A 495 9.49 -0.28 14.93
C GLU A 495 8.49 0.24 15.98
N LEU A 496 7.46 1.00 15.57
CA LEU A 496 6.47 1.61 16.49
C LEU A 496 5.28 0.71 16.83
N PHE A 497 4.73 0.02 15.83
CA PHE A 497 3.50 -0.77 15.95
C PHE A 497 3.73 -2.28 15.85
N GLY A 498 4.90 -2.70 15.35
CA GLY A 498 5.29 -4.10 15.34
C GLY A 498 5.53 -4.63 16.74
N ARG A 499 5.51 -5.96 16.86
CA ARG A 499 5.73 -6.68 18.10
C ARG A 499 6.96 -7.55 17.97
N VAL A 500 7.78 -7.55 19.00
CA VAL A 500 8.92 -8.45 19.07
C VAL A 500 8.45 -9.89 19.36
N PRO A 501 9.07 -10.91 18.76
CA PRO A 501 8.77 -12.31 19.03
C PRO A 501 8.87 -12.69 20.51
N ASP A 502 9.87 -12.16 21.22
CA ASP A 502 10.01 -12.30 22.68
C ASP A 502 9.78 -10.94 23.38
N PRO A 503 8.60 -10.73 23.99
CA PRO A 503 8.28 -9.50 24.72
C PRO A 503 9.14 -9.27 25.97
N THR A 504 9.86 -10.28 26.45
CA THR A 504 10.74 -10.17 27.63
C THR A 504 12.10 -9.57 27.29
N GLN A 505 12.44 -9.52 26.00
CA GLN A 505 13.68 -8.97 25.50
C GLN A 505 13.44 -7.65 24.75
N PRO A 506 14.37 -6.68 24.82
CA PRO A 506 14.25 -5.46 24.04
C PRO A 506 14.38 -5.77 22.53
N PRO A 507 13.89 -4.86 21.67
CA PRO A 507 14.16 -4.91 20.23
C PRO A 507 15.67 -4.99 19.96
N SER A 508 16.08 -5.94 19.13
CA SER A 508 17.48 -6.14 18.73
C SER A 508 17.55 -6.81 17.36
N ALA A 509 18.75 -6.91 16.79
CA ALA A 509 18.99 -7.63 15.53
C ALA A 509 18.45 -9.08 15.54
N SER A 510 18.39 -9.73 16.71
CA SER A 510 17.85 -11.10 16.88
C SER A 510 16.41 -11.14 17.41
N ASN A 511 15.82 -10.00 17.76
CA ASN A 511 14.45 -9.87 18.30
C ASN A 511 13.77 -8.67 17.63
N LYS A 512 13.63 -8.74 16.30
CA LYS A 512 13.14 -7.62 15.48
C LYS A 512 11.63 -7.46 15.65
N PRO A 513 11.10 -6.22 15.67
CA PRO A 513 9.66 -6.00 15.61
C PRO A 513 9.06 -6.51 14.30
N GLU A 514 7.99 -7.29 14.40
CA GLU A 514 7.26 -7.87 13.27
C GLU A 514 5.78 -7.47 13.27
N ALA A 515 5.12 -7.58 12.12
CA ALA A 515 3.67 -7.42 12.07
C ALA A 515 2.98 -8.48 12.95
N PHE A 516 1.93 -8.09 13.67
CA PHE A 516 1.11 -9.00 14.46
C PHE A 516 0.41 -10.06 13.59
N HIS A 517 0.04 -9.69 12.37
CA HIS A 517 -0.55 -10.60 11.40
C HIS A 517 -0.12 -10.23 9.98
N LEU A 518 0.14 -11.25 9.15
CA LEU A 518 0.60 -11.10 7.78
C LEU A 518 -0.37 -11.77 6.80
N TYR A 519 -0.69 -11.05 5.73
CA TYR A 519 -1.29 -11.60 4.52
C TYR A 519 -0.61 -10.95 3.31
N SER A 520 0.32 -11.68 2.70
CA SER A 520 1.29 -11.16 1.74
C SER A 520 0.66 -10.80 0.39
N MET A 521 1.42 -10.05 -0.42
CA MET A 521 1.03 -9.77 -1.80
C MET A 521 1.10 -11.05 -2.64
N ARG A 522 2.15 -11.86 -2.47
CA ARG A 522 2.34 -13.15 -3.15
C ARG A 522 1.15 -14.08 -2.96
N GLN A 523 0.75 -14.32 -1.70
CA GLN A 523 -0.40 -15.16 -1.40
C GLN A 523 -1.67 -14.61 -2.05
N ALA A 524 -1.92 -13.30 -1.96
CA ALA A 524 -3.09 -12.67 -2.56
C ALA A 524 -3.15 -12.79 -4.10
N ILE A 525 -1.99 -12.76 -4.77
CA ILE A 525 -1.85 -12.95 -6.23
C ILE A 525 -2.09 -14.41 -6.59
N GLU A 526 -1.38 -15.33 -5.94
CA GLU A 526 -1.45 -16.78 -6.21
C GLU A 526 -2.86 -17.34 -5.92
N GLU A 527 -3.56 -16.82 -4.90
CA GLU A 527 -4.95 -17.14 -4.58
C GLU A 527 -5.97 -16.48 -5.53
N GLY A 528 -5.52 -15.57 -6.41
CA GLY A 528 -6.36 -14.87 -7.38
C GLY A 528 -7.29 -13.81 -6.77
N PHE A 529 -6.97 -13.32 -5.57
CA PHE A 529 -7.72 -12.23 -4.93
C PHE A 529 -7.32 -10.86 -5.48
N ILE A 530 -6.08 -10.72 -5.94
CA ILE A 530 -5.56 -9.55 -6.66
C ILE A 530 -4.83 -10.01 -7.92
N LEU A 531 -4.66 -9.09 -8.88
CA LEU A 531 -3.87 -9.30 -10.08
C LEU A 531 -2.43 -8.83 -9.88
N ASP A 532 -1.48 -9.54 -10.47
CA ASP A 532 -0.10 -9.07 -10.59
C ASP A 532 -0.05 -7.93 -11.62
N VAL A 533 0.31 -6.74 -11.15
CA VAL A 533 0.35 -5.53 -11.98
C VAL A 533 1.63 -5.42 -12.80
N LEU A 534 2.70 -6.14 -12.43
CA LEU A 534 3.99 -6.08 -13.10
C LEU A 534 4.10 -7.01 -14.31
N GLN A 535 3.22 -8.02 -14.43
CA GLN A 535 3.21 -8.95 -15.57
C GLN A 535 3.13 -8.26 -16.94
N ASN A 536 2.44 -7.13 -17.02
CA ASN A 536 2.27 -6.34 -18.25
C ASN A 536 2.79 -4.91 -18.07
N TYR A 537 3.88 -4.75 -17.30
CA TYR A 537 4.59 -3.50 -17.20
C TYR A 537 5.53 -3.31 -18.39
N THR A 538 5.45 -2.16 -19.06
CA THR A 538 6.28 -1.85 -20.22
C THR A 538 6.75 -0.41 -20.15
N THR A 539 8.06 -0.19 -20.23
CA THR A 539 8.59 1.16 -20.38
C THR A 539 8.47 1.64 -21.82
N TYR A 540 8.38 2.95 -22.00
CA TYR A 540 8.32 3.56 -23.31
C TYR A 540 9.51 3.18 -24.19
N SER A 541 10.72 3.19 -23.62
CA SER A 541 11.95 2.80 -24.31
C SER A 541 11.87 1.37 -24.86
N THR A 542 11.31 0.44 -24.09
CA THR A 542 11.10 -0.95 -24.51
C THR A 542 10.03 -1.05 -25.59
N ALA A 543 8.89 -0.37 -25.43
CA ALA A 543 7.85 -0.35 -26.46
C ALA A 543 8.37 0.22 -27.79
N TRP A 544 9.21 1.25 -27.73
CA TRP A 544 9.81 1.90 -28.90
C TRP A 544 10.77 0.98 -29.64
N LYS A 545 11.62 0.24 -28.90
CA LYS A 545 12.51 -0.79 -29.44
C LYS A 545 11.74 -1.90 -30.15
N ILE A 546 10.67 -2.41 -29.52
CA ILE A 546 9.80 -3.45 -30.12
C ILE A 546 9.14 -2.96 -31.42
N ALA A 547 8.87 -1.65 -31.53
CA ALA A 547 8.25 -1.04 -32.69
C ALA A 547 9.20 -0.80 -33.88
N HIS A 548 10.52 -0.76 -33.65
CA HIS A 548 11.55 -0.46 -34.65
C HIS A 548 12.66 -1.54 -34.65
N PRO A 549 12.39 -2.73 -35.24
CA PRO A 549 13.25 -3.91 -35.10
C PRO A 549 14.53 -3.92 -35.94
N ASP A 550 14.95 -2.81 -36.57
CA ASP A 550 16.16 -2.78 -37.42
C ASP A 550 17.48 -2.85 -36.61
N GLY A 551 17.44 -3.31 -35.36
CA GLY A 551 18.58 -3.75 -34.58
C GLY A 551 18.49 -5.26 -34.34
N GLU A 552 19.43 -6.01 -34.89
CA GLU A 552 19.53 -7.48 -34.87
C GLU A 552 19.18 -8.12 -33.50
N ASP A 553 18.20 -9.03 -33.52
CA ASP A 553 18.39 -10.43 -33.10
C ASP A 553 17.16 -11.30 -33.42
N ASP A 554 17.45 -12.48 -33.96
CA ASP A 554 16.51 -13.58 -34.19
C ASP A 554 16.22 -14.35 -32.87
N GLU A 555 15.05 -15.02 -32.87
CA GLU A 555 14.54 -16.00 -31.90
C GLU A 555 13.93 -15.48 -30.57
N VAL A 556 12.61 -15.17 -30.56
CA VAL A 556 11.61 -15.82 -29.66
C VAL A 556 10.20 -15.66 -30.28
N ASP A 557 9.33 -16.65 -30.09
CA ASP A 557 7.96 -16.75 -30.64
C ASP A 557 6.95 -15.80 -29.94
N SER A 558 6.73 -14.60 -30.49
CA SER A 558 5.57 -13.76 -30.14
C SER A 558 5.09 -12.86 -31.29
N LYS A 559 4.86 -13.47 -32.46
CA LYS A 559 4.48 -12.79 -33.71
C LYS A 559 3.15 -12.00 -33.64
N LYS A 560 2.29 -12.24 -32.64
CA LYS A 560 0.98 -11.55 -32.47
C LYS A 560 1.01 -10.34 -31.53
N ALA A 561 1.92 -10.27 -30.56
CA ALA A 561 2.04 -9.14 -29.64
C ALA A 561 2.83 -7.97 -30.28
N ARG A 562 3.87 -8.29 -31.07
CA ARG A 562 4.76 -7.31 -31.72
C ARG A 562 4.06 -6.39 -32.72
N MET A 563 3.09 -6.91 -33.48
CA MET A 563 2.35 -6.08 -34.47
C MET A 563 1.40 -5.05 -33.83
N LYS A 564 0.94 -5.25 -32.59
CA LYS A 564 0.06 -4.29 -31.89
C LYS A 564 0.83 -3.17 -31.19
N LEU A 565 2.03 -3.44 -30.70
CA LEU A 565 2.90 -2.42 -30.08
C LEU A 565 3.52 -1.50 -31.14
N ALA A 566 3.85 -2.01 -32.34
CA ALA A 566 4.62 -1.28 -33.35
C ALA A 566 3.93 -0.06 -34.02
N ARG A 567 2.61 0.11 -33.87
CA ARG A 567 1.85 1.10 -34.67
C ARG A 567 1.88 2.52 -34.09
N TRP A 568 2.15 2.70 -32.80
CA TRP A 568 2.00 3.99 -32.09
C TRP A 568 3.34 4.61 -31.64
N VAL A 569 4.45 3.89 -31.70
CA VAL A 569 5.74 4.33 -31.11
C VAL A 569 6.66 5.09 -32.07
N ARG A 570 6.13 5.64 -33.16
CA ARG A 570 6.92 6.37 -34.19
C ARG A 570 7.33 7.80 -33.79
N LEU A 571 7.02 8.24 -32.56
CA LEU A 571 7.13 9.64 -32.15
C LEU A 571 8.07 9.78 -30.94
N HIS A 572 9.00 10.73 -30.95
CA HIS A 572 9.92 10.96 -29.83
C HIS A 572 9.27 11.85 -28.74
N PRO A 573 8.97 11.37 -27.51
CA PRO A 573 8.15 12.11 -26.56
C PRO A 573 9.00 12.97 -25.61
N TYR A 574 9.21 14.24 -25.98
CA TYR A 574 9.69 15.26 -25.04
C TYR A 574 8.56 16.22 -24.59
N ASN A 575 7.43 16.26 -25.31
CA ASN A 575 6.31 17.15 -25.03
C ASN A 575 5.04 16.36 -24.67
N ILE A 576 4.21 16.95 -23.79
CA ILE A 576 2.91 16.39 -23.35
C ILE A 576 2.05 15.98 -24.55
N ASP A 577 2.01 16.77 -25.62
CA ASP A 577 1.18 16.49 -26.81
C ASP A 577 1.48 15.13 -27.45
N LYS A 578 2.77 14.76 -27.55
CA LYS A 578 3.18 13.47 -28.13
C LYS A 578 2.85 12.30 -27.20
N LYS A 579 3.01 12.50 -25.89
CA LYS A 579 2.62 11.49 -24.88
C LYS A 579 1.10 11.28 -24.91
N VAL A 580 0.33 12.36 -25.03
CA VAL A 580 -1.13 12.33 -25.16
C VAL A 580 -1.58 11.57 -26.40
N GLU A 581 -0.96 11.82 -27.57
CA GLU A 581 -1.23 11.07 -28.79
C GLU A 581 -1.04 9.56 -28.56
N ILE A 582 0.10 9.16 -27.98
CA ILE A 582 0.38 7.76 -27.64
C ILE A 582 -0.69 7.17 -26.71
N ILE A 583 -1.00 7.88 -25.62
CA ILE A 583 -1.98 7.44 -24.60
C ILE A 583 -3.36 7.23 -25.22
N VAL A 584 -3.84 8.22 -25.98
CA VAL A 584 -5.19 8.21 -26.59
C VAL A 584 -5.29 7.09 -27.62
N GLU A 585 -4.32 6.97 -28.53
CA GLU A 585 -4.33 5.95 -29.57
C GLU A 585 -4.19 4.54 -28.98
N HIS A 586 -3.30 4.35 -28.00
CA HIS A 586 -3.17 3.08 -27.30
C HIS A 586 -4.46 2.69 -26.59
N PHE A 587 -5.06 3.62 -25.84
CA PHE A 587 -6.30 3.37 -25.12
C PHE A 587 -7.41 2.91 -26.07
N ARG A 588 -7.64 3.62 -27.17
CA ARG A 588 -8.71 3.30 -28.14
C ARG A 588 -8.49 1.96 -28.83
N ALA A 589 -7.26 1.70 -29.28
CA ALA A 589 -6.93 0.50 -30.04
C ALA A 589 -6.92 -0.77 -29.17
N ASN A 590 -6.42 -0.68 -27.93
CA ASN A 590 -6.05 -1.86 -27.13
C ASN A 590 -6.85 -2.04 -25.84
N ILE A 591 -7.29 -0.94 -25.21
CA ILE A 591 -7.87 -1.00 -23.86
C ILE A 591 -9.38 -0.81 -23.89
N ARG A 592 -9.87 0.19 -24.62
CA ARG A 592 -11.28 0.64 -24.60
C ARG A 592 -12.27 -0.50 -24.82
N HIS A 593 -11.98 -1.42 -25.74
CA HIS A 593 -12.89 -2.51 -26.11
C HIS A 593 -12.90 -3.67 -25.09
N LEU A 594 -11.96 -3.70 -24.14
CA LEU A 594 -11.94 -4.68 -23.06
C LEU A 594 -13.18 -4.50 -22.17
N LEU A 595 -13.53 -5.55 -21.44
CA LEU A 595 -14.69 -5.59 -20.55
C LEU A 595 -16.01 -5.23 -21.26
N GLY A 596 -16.12 -5.52 -22.57
CA GLY A 596 -17.28 -5.18 -23.37
C GLY A 596 -17.47 -3.68 -23.60
N GLY A 597 -16.39 -2.89 -23.61
CA GLY A 597 -16.43 -1.43 -23.80
C GLY A 597 -16.41 -0.61 -22.52
N GLN A 598 -16.31 -1.27 -21.35
CA GLN A 598 -16.36 -0.62 -20.03
C GLN A 598 -14.98 -0.32 -19.43
N ALA A 599 -13.91 -0.68 -20.14
CA ALA A 599 -12.55 -0.51 -19.65
C ALA A 599 -12.20 0.96 -19.41
N LYS A 600 -11.46 1.19 -18.31
CA LYS A 600 -11.01 2.51 -17.88
C LYS A 600 -9.49 2.58 -17.88
N ALA A 601 -8.94 3.78 -18.01
CA ALA A 601 -7.52 4.04 -17.86
C ALA A 601 -7.23 5.20 -16.91
N MET A 602 -6.02 5.21 -16.33
CA MET A 602 -5.52 6.29 -15.47
C MET A 602 -4.19 6.82 -16.00
N VAL A 603 -4.00 8.14 -15.98
CA VAL A 603 -2.75 8.83 -16.30
C VAL A 603 -2.24 9.46 -15.01
N VAL A 604 -1.03 9.13 -14.61
CA VAL A 604 -0.39 9.61 -13.38
C VAL A 604 0.66 10.64 -13.75
N THR A 605 0.47 11.88 -13.33
CA THR A 605 1.34 13.03 -13.64
C THR A 605 2.12 13.50 -12.41
N SER A 606 3.21 14.24 -12.61
CA SER A 606 4.09 14.64 -11.51
C SER A 606 3.49 15.75 -10.62
N SER A 607 2.63 16.61 -11.18
CA SER A 607 2.03 17.74 -10.47
C SER A 607 0.59 18.04 -10.87
N ARG A 608 -0.10 18.86 -10.06
CA ARG A 608 -1.47 19.35 -10.35
C ARG A 608 -1.52 20.19 -11.62
N GLN A 609 -0.51 21.03 -11.85
CA GLN A 609 -0.37 21.80 -13.09
C GLN A 609 -0.24 20.88 -14.30
N GLU A 610 0.58 19.83 -14.21
CA GLU A 610 0.70 18.86 -15.29
C GLU A 610 -0.59 18.11 -15.54
N ALA A 611 -1.32 17.71 -14.50
CA ALA A 611 -2.62 17.05 -14.67
C ALA A 611 -3.59 17.93 -15.49
N VAL A 612 -3.63 19.23 -15.21
CA VAL A 612 -4.42 20.21 -15.98
C VAL A 612 -3.92 20.32 -17.43
N ARG A 613 -2.60 20.42 -17.65
CA ARG A 613 -2.02 20.49 -19.01
C ARG A 613 -2.33 19.23 -19.82
N TYR A 614 -2.21 18.06 -19.21
CA TYR A 614 -2.61 16.78 -19.81
C TYR A 614 -4.10 16.76 -20.17
N GLN A 615 -4.98 17.23 -19.28
CA GLN A 615 -6.43 17.31 -19.57
C GLN A 615 -6.72 18.20 -20.77
N LEU A 616 -6.10 19.39 -20.83
CA LEU A 616 -6.26 20.31 -21.96
C LEU A 616 -5.74 19.70 -23.26
N ALA A 617 -4.55 19.08 -23.22
CA ALA A 617 -3.95 18.43 -24.39
C ALA A 617 -4.78 17.22 -24.88
N VAL A 618 -5.29 16.37 -23.98
CA VAL A 618 -6.17 15.24 -24.36
C VAL A 618 -7.46 15.77 -24.99
N LYS A 619 -8.10 16.80 -24.41
CA LYS A 619 -9.31 17.40 -24.99
C LYS A 619 -9.04 18.00 -26.37
N ALA A 620 -7.94 18.73 -26.53
CA ALA A 620 -7.55 19.32 -27.80
C ALA A 620 -7.31 18.23 -28.87
N TYR A 621 -6.57 17.18 -28.53
CA TYR A 621 -6.28 16.07 -29.45
C TYR A 621 -7.54 15.30 -29.85
N VAL A 622 -8.42 14.99 -28.89
CA VAL A 622 -9.71 14.32 -29.12
C VAL A 622 -10.60 15.16 -30.04
N GLN A 623 -10.66 16.47 -29.85
CA GLN A 623 -11.41 17.38 -30.72
C GLN A 623 -10.80 17.48 -32.11
N GLN A 624 -9.47 17.64 -32.21
CA GLN A 624 -8.75 17.73 -33.47
C GLN A 624 -8.96 16.49 -34.36
N MET A 625 -8.97 15.31 -33.75
CA MET A 625 -9.16 14.04 -34.44
C MET A 625 -10.63 13.65 -34.62
N GLY A 626 -11.57 14.41 -34.06
CA GLY A 626 -13.01 14.14 -34.13
C GLY A 626 -13.44 12.87 -33.39
N TYR A 627 -12.74 12.51 -32.32
CA TYR A 627 -13.03 11.32 -31.52
C TYR A 627 -14.18 11.58 -30.55
N ALA A 628 -15.16 10.67 -30.53
CA ALA A 628 -16.33 10.72 -29.64
C ALA A 628 -16.30 9.61 -28.59
N ASP A 629 -15.14 8.98 -28.41
CA ASP A 629 -15.00 7.76 -27.65
C ASP A 629 -13.97 7.79 -26.53
N VAL A 630 -13.31 8.92 -26.36
CA VAL A 630 -12.38 9.18 -25.27
C VAL A 630 -12.89 10.38 -24.51
N HIS A 631 -13.22 10.14 -23.24
CA HIS A 631 -13.83 11.13 -22.37
C HIS A 631 -12.93 11.31 -21.15
N PRO A 632 -12.03 12.30 -21.16
CA PRO A 632 -11.04 12.48 -20.12
C PRO A 632 -11.63 13.21 -18.90
N LEU A 633 -11.22 12.79 -17.71
CA LEU A 633 -11.59 13.36 -16.42
C LEU A 633 -10.33 13.69 -15.64
N VAL A 634 -10.19 14.90 -15.13
CA VAL A 634 -9.03 15.27 -14.29
C VAL A 634 -9.40 15.32 -12.82
N ALA A 635 -8.54 14.81 -11.95
CA ALA A 635 -8.74 14.77 -10.50
C ALA A 635 -7.53 15.34 -9.75
N PHE A 636 -7.73 16.42 -9.00
CA PHE A 636 -6.71 17.03 -8.14
C PHE A 636 -7.34 17.88 -7.04
N SER A 637 -6.63 18.04 -5.92
CA SER A 637 -7.09 18.86 -4.80
C SER A 637 -6.59 20.31 -4.90
N GLY A 638 -7.45 21.27 -4.51
CA GLY A 638 -7.15 22.70 -4.50
C GLY A 638 -7.41 23.39 -5.86
N SER A 639 -6.88 24.60 -6.02
CA SER A 639 -6.89 25.33 -7.29
C SER A 639 -5.51 25.31 -7.97
N VAL A 640 -5.53 25.52 -9.28
CA VAL A 640 -4.35 25.72 -10.12
C VAL A 640 -4.47 27.10 -10.76
N LEU A 641 -3.46 27.94 -10.54
CA LEU A 641 -3.40 29.30 -11.07
C LEU A 641 -3.16 29.31 -12.58
N PRO A 642 -3.61 30.37 -13.28
CA PRO A 642 -3.37 30.53 -14.71
C PRO A 642 -1.88 30.75 -15.02
N ASP A 643 -1.48 30.32 -16.22
CA ASP A 643 -0.15 30.54 -16.81
C ASP A 643 -0.27 30.71 -18.34
N GLU A 644 0.83 30.59 -19.09
CA GLU A 644 0.83 30.72 -20.56
C GLU A 644 -0.04 29.67 -21.27
N VAL A 645 -0.33 28.54 -20.62
CA VAL A 645 -1.10 27.41 -21.16
C VAL A 645 -2.49 27.31 -20.50
N ILE A 646 -2.57 27.59 -19.19
CA ILE A 646 -3.79 27.51 -18.37
C ILE A 646 -4.45 28.89 -18.37
N PRO A 647 -5.63 29.05 -19.00
CA PRO A 647 -6.18 30.38 -19.29
C PRO A 647 -6.79 31.09 -18.06
N GLU A 648 -7.24 30.33 -17.05
CA GLU A 648 -7.90 30.84 -15.86
C GLU A 648 -7.57 29.98 -14.63
N GLU A 649 -7.85 30.50 -13.43
CA GLU A 649 -7.75 29.67 -12.22
C GLU A 649 -8.79 28.55 -12.28
N VAL A 650 -8.34 27.31 -12.15
CA VAL A 650 -9.19 26.13 -12.31
C VAL A 650 -9.14 25.22 -11.08
N THR A 651 -10.25 24.54 -10.87
CA THR A 651 -10.45 23.47 -9.88
C THR A 651 -10.99 22.22 -10.57
N GLU A 652 -11.01 21.09 -9.86
CA GLU A 652 -11.58 19.84 -10.40
C GLU A 652 -13.08 19.92 -10.74
N SER A 653 -13.82 20.89 -10.18
CA SER A 653 -15.24 21.12 -10.50
C SER A 653 -15.44 22.11 -11.66
N SER A 654 -14.36 22.67 -12.21
CA SER A 654 -14.43 23.64 -13.30
C SER A 654 -14.93 22.98 -14.58
N SER A 655 -15.92 23.60 -15.21
CA SER A 655 -16.51 23.13 -16.48
C SER A 655 -15.49 23.10 -17.62
N LEU A 656 -14.48 23.97 -17.58
CA LEU A 656 -13.34 23.97 -18.51
C LEU A 656 -12.62 22.62 -18.53
N LEU A 657 -12.49 21.97 -17.36
CA LEU A 657 -11.77 20.71 -17.22
C LEU A 657 -12.71 19.51 -17.35
N ASN A 658 -13.71 19.42 -16.47
CA ASN A 658 -14.59 18.27 -16.33
C ASN A 658 -16.02 18.59 -16.80
N ALA A 659 -16.17 18.87 -18.10
CA ALA A 659 -17.47 19.09 -18.71
C ALA A 659 -18.36 17.83 -18.55
N GLY A 660 -19.54 17.98 -17.95
CA GLY A 660 -20.48 16.88 -17.70
C GLY A 660 -20.40 16.24 -16.30
N LEU A 661 -19.54 16.73 -15.41
CA LEU A 661 -19.53 16.27 -14.01
C LEU A 661 -20.87 16.57 -13.31
N ASN A 662 -21.49 17.71 -13.63
CA ASN A 662 -22.81 18.13 -13.12
C ASN A 662 -22.92 18.12 -11.58
N GLY A 663 -21.80 18.34 -10.88
CA GLY A 663 -21.73 18.30 -9.42
C GLY A 663 -21.72 16.90 -8.79
N ARG A 664 -21.62 15.83 -9.58
CA ARG A 664 -21.43 14.46 -9.08
C ARG A 664 -20.02 14.28 -8.50
N ASP A 665 -19.86 13.29 -7.63
CA ASP A 665 -18.54 12.85 -7.18
C ASP A 665 -17.73 12.28 -8.37
N LEU A 666 -16.43 12.57 -8.42
CA LEU A 666 -15.55 12.16 -9.52
C LEU A 666 -15.45 10.64 -9.64
N ALA A 667 -15.44 9.90 -8.53
CA ALA A 667 -15.34 8.44 -8.55
C ALA A 667 -16.64 7.82 -9.07
N GLU A 668 -17.79 8.35 -8.64
CA GLU A 668 -19.11 7.93 -9.16
C GLU A 668 -19.24 8.25 -10.65
N ALA A 669 -18.89 9.46 -11.07
CA ALA A 669 -18.94 9.88 -12.47
C ALA A 669 -18.02 9.01 -13.34
N PHE A 670 -16.82 8.68 -12.87
CA PHE A 670 -15.88 7.82 -13.58
C PHE A 670 -16.36 6.37 -13.73
N ASP A 671 -17.21 5.90 -12.80
CA ASP A 671 -17.81 4.56 -12.90
C ASP A 671 -18.83 4.45 -14.04
N THR A 672 -19.47 5.56 -14.42
CA THR A 672 -20.44 5.64 -15.54
C THR A 672 -19.79 5.64 -16.93
N GLN A 673 -20.56 5.82 -18.01
CA GLN A 673 -20.01 5.97 -19.37
C GLN A 673 -19.39 7.35 -19.65
N ASP A 674 -19.66 8.33 -18.78
CA ASP A 674 -19.38 9.73 -19.05
C ASP A 674 -17.88 10.01 -19.16
N PHE A 675 -17.06 9.22 -18.48
CA PHE A 675 -15.60 9.36 -18.46
C PHE A 675 -14.90 8.01 -18.55
N ASN A 676 -13.78 7.90 -19.26
CA ASN A 676 -13.06 6.64 -19.43
C ASN A 676 -11.53 6.74 -19.29
N VAL A 677 -10.98 7.94 -19.23
CA VAL A 677 -9.56 8.19 -18.92
C VAL A 677 -9.47 9.18 -17.75
N MET A 678 -8.95 8.76 -16.60
CA MET A 678 -8.75 9.62 -15.44
C MET A 678 -7.31 10.15 -15.42
N ILE A 679 -7.12 11.45 -15.29
CA ILE A 679 -5.82 12.11 -15.21
C ILE A 679 -5.66 12.62 -13.78
N ALA A 680 -4.63 12.16 -13.08
CA ALA A 680 -4.44 12.47 -11.68
C ALA A 680 -2.98 12.82 -11.37
N ALA A 681 -2.81 13.79 -10.47
CA ALA A 681 -1.54 14.05 -9.81
C ALA A 681 -1.46 13.16 -8.56
N ASN A 682 -1.56 13.72 -7.35
CA ASN A 682 -1.50 12.97 -6.09
C ASN A 682 -2.86 12.40 -5.64
N LYS A 683 -3.98 12.98 -6.10
CA LYS A 683 -5.33 12.51 -5.74
C LYS A 683 -5.57 11.11 -6.32
N TYR A 684 -6.29 10.26 -5.57
CA TYR A 684 -6.62 8.88 -5.97
C TYR A 684 -5.42 7.91 -6.10
N GLN A 685 -4.21 8.32 -5.70
CA GLN A 685 -3.10 7.38 -5.45
C GLN A 685 -3.37 6.53 -4.18
N THR A 686 -4.06 7.11 -3.19
CA THR A 686 -4.64 6.42 -2.03
C THR A 686 -6.18 6.37 -2.12
N GLY A 687 -6.80 5.35 -1.53
CA GLY A 687 -8.26 5.31 -1.31
C GLY A 687 -9.19 5.17 -2.53
N PHE A 688 -8.72 5.24 -3.77
CA PHE A 688 -9.56 5.02 -4.96
C PHE A 688 -9.74 3.54 -5.26
N ASP A 689 -10.97 3.13 -5.59
CA ASP A 689 -11.31 1.74 -5.93
C ASP A 689 -12.13 1.69 -7.21
N GLN A 690 -11.52 1.25 -8.31
CA GLN A 690 -12.17 1.10 -9.61
C GLN A 690 -11.82 -0.26 -10.25
N PRO A 691 -12.68 -1.29 -10.08
CA PRO A 691 -12.44 -2.61 -10.65
C PRO A 691 -12.25 -2.63 -12.17
N LYS A 692 -12.90 -1.71 -12.91
CA LYS A 692 -12.83 -1.60 -14.38
C LYS A 692 -11.55 -0.92 -14.91
N LEU A 693 -10.64 -0.50 -14.03
CA LEU A 693 -9.38 0.12 -14.41
C LEU A 693 -8.41 -0.92 -15.01
N CYS A 694 -8.21 -0.87 -16.33
CA CYS A 694 -7.39 -1.84 -17.07
C CYS A 694 -5.99 -1.32 -17.41
N ALA A 695 -5.81 -0.01 -17.57
CA ALA A 695 -4.53 0.56 -17.96
C ALA A 695 -4.09 1.73 -17.07
N MET A 696 -2.78 1.85 -16.89
CA MET A 696 -2.16 3.01 -16.25
C MET A 696 -1.01 3.54 -17.11
N TYR A 697 -0.97 4.85 -17.29
CA TYR A 697 0.06 5.58 -18.00
C TYR A 697 0.81 6.43 -16.99
N VAL A 698 2.12 6.20 -16.82
CA VAL A 698 2.92 6.83 -15.76
C VAL A 698 3.86 7.84 -16.38
N ASP A 699 3.71 9.11 -16.00
CA ASP A 699 4.63 10.20 -16.33
C ASP A 699 5.05 10.94 -15.05
N LYS A 700 5.54 10.15 -14.09
CA LYS A 700 6.01 10.60 -12.78
C LYS A 700 7.09 9.65 -12.30
N LYS A 701 8.12 10.17 -11.63
CA LYS A 701 9.08 9.35 -10.89
C LYS A 701 8.37 8.61 -9.76
N LEU A 702 8.37 7.28 -9.81
CA LEU A 702 7.77 6.41 -8.80
C LEU A 702 8.90 5.71 -8.03
N GLN A 703 8.91 5.85 -6.69
CA GLN A 703 9.92 5.22 -5.84
C GLN A 703 9.30 4.75 -4.53
N GLY A 704 9.87 3.68 -3.97
CA GLY A 704 9.48 3.12 -2.67
C GLY A 704 7.98 2.83 -2.57
N VAL A 705 7.39 3.23 -1.44
CA VAL A 705 5.98 2.95 -1.10
C VAL A 705 5.00 3.55 -2.12
N ASP A 706 5.25 4.76 -2.62
CA ASP A 706 4.36 5.47 -3.55
C ASP A 706 4.21 4.69 -4.87
N CYS A 707 5.28 4.01 -5.31
CA CYS A 707 5.26 3.13 -6.47
C CYS A 707 4.24 1.99 -6.28
N VAL A 708 4.37 1.24 -5.17
CA VAL A 708 3.52 0.09 -4.88
C VAL A 708 2.05 0.51 -4.72
N GLN A 709 1.79 1.60 -3.99
CA GLN A 709 0.43 2.12 -3.80
C GLN A 709 -0.23 2.56 -5.12
N THR A 710 0.52 3.26 -5.97
CA THR A 710 0.02 3.80 -7.24
C THR A 710 -0.29 2.67 -8.21
N LEU A 711 0.68 1.79 -8.48
CA LEU A 711 0.51 0.71 -9.45
C LEU A 711 -0.50 -0.35 -8.96
N SER A 712 -0.59 -0.59 -7.65
CA SER A 712 -1.58 -1.52 -7.06
C SER A 712 -3.03 -1.10 -7.30
N ARG A 713 -3.33 0.13 -7.73
CA ARG A 713 -4.70 0.52 -8.11
C ARG A 713 -5.25 -0.33 -9.27
N LEU A 714 -4.39 -0.89 -10.10
CA LEU A 714 -4.77 -1.81 -11.17
C LEU A 714 -5.11 -3.23 -10.68
N ASN A 715 -4.74 -3.61 -9.46
CA ASN A 715 -4.73 -5.00 -9.00
C ASN A 715 -6.13 -5.60 -8.73
N ARG A 716 -7.19 -4.80 -8.77
CA ARG A 716 -8.56 -5.27 -8.50
C ARG A 716 -9.02 -6.26 -9.56
N THR A 717 -9.61 -7.37 -9.11
CA THR A 717 -10.13 -8.40 -10.01
C THR A 717 -11.47 -7.99 -10.63
N PHE A 718 -11.62 -8.28 -11.91
CA PHE A 718 -12.89 -8.15 -12.64
C PHE A 718 -12.91 -9.24 -13.74
N PRO A 719 -14.08 -9.83 -14.08
CA PRO A 719 -14.13 -10.90 -15.08
C PRO A 719 -13.46 -10.51 -16.40
N ALA A 720 -12.53 -11.35 -16.87
CA ALA A 720 -11.73 -11.15 -18.10
C ALA A 720 -10.88 -9.86 -18.14
N LYS A 721 -10.64 -9.22 -17.00
CA LYS A 721 -9.75 -8.07 -16.91
C LYS A 721 -8.30 -8.46 -17.11
N GLN A 722 -7.59 -7.60 -17.83
CA GLN A 722 -6.14 -7.59 -17.95
C GLN A 722 -5.63 -6.22 -17.49
N THR A 723 -4.49 -6.21 -16.83
CA THR A 723 -3.77 -5.00 -16.41
C THR A 723 -2.71 -4.65 -17.45
N PHE A 724 -2.45 -3.37 -17.65
CA PHE A 724 -1.39 -2.88 -18.53
C PHE A 724 -0.80 -1.58 -17.98
N ILE A 725 0.52 -1.47 -17.94
CA ILE A 725 1.21 -0.25 -17.52
C ILE A 725 2.16 0.19 -18.62
N LEU A 726 2.03 1.45 -19.05
CA LEU A 726 3.00 2.12 -19.90
C LEU A 726 3.68 3.24 -19.11
N ASP A 727 4.98 3.09 -18.88
CA ASP A 727 5.77 4.03 -18.10
C ASP A 727 6.69 4.87 -19.00
N PHE A 728 6.55 6.19 -18.93
CA PHE A 728 7.34 7.15 -19.70
C PHE A 728 8.58 7.64 -18.96
N PHE A 729 8.75 7.29 -17.68
CA PHE A 729 9.74 7.94 -16.81
C PHE A 729 10.68 6.95 -16.10
N ASN A 730 10.17 5.83 -15.58
CA ASN A 730 10.92 4.98 -14.66
C ASN A 730 11.66 3.82 -15.36
N GLU A 731 12.72 3.33 -14.71
CA GLU A 731 13.43 2.12 -15.12
C GLU A 731 12.75 0.86 -14.53
N PRO A 732 12.70 -0.27 -15.27
CA PRO A 732 12.00 -1.47 -14.80
C PRO A 732 12.53 -2.02 -13.47
N GLN A 733 13.85 -1.97 -13.26
CA GLN A 733 14.48 -2.50 -12.05
C GLN A 733 14.08 -1.68 -10.82
N ASP A 734 14.03 -0.35 -10.91
CA ASP A 734 13.62 0.53 -9.81
C ASP A 734 12.19 0.23 -9.35
N ILE A 735 11.31 -0.12 -10.30
CA ILE A 735 9.93 -0.54 -10.00
C ILE A 735 9.92 -1.89 -9.30
N LEU A 736 10.70 -2.86 -9.78
CA LEU A 736 10.80 -4.18 -9.17
C LEU A 736 11.33 -4.08 -7.72
N ASP A 737 12.43 -3.36 -7.53
CA ASP A 737 13.07 -3.11 -6.22
C ASP A 737 12.11 -2.44 -5.23
N ALA A 738 11.15 -1.64 -5.71
CA ALA A 738 10.11 -1.04 -4.87
C ALA A 738 9.06 -2.07 -4.40
N PHE A 739 8.77 -3.12 -5.19
CA PHE A 739 7.77 -4.13 -4.87
C PHE A 739 8.31 -5.28 -4.00
N LEU A 740 9.56 -5.67 -4.22
CA LEU A 740 10.18 -6.84 -3.58
C LEU A 740 10.10 -6.84 -2.03
N PRO A 741 10.34 -5.71 -1.31
CA PRO A 741 10.21 -5.66 0.16
C PRO A 741 8.81 -5.97 0.69
N TYR A 742 7.78 -5.90 -0.15
CA TYR A 742 6.38 -6.07 0.24
C TYR A 742 5.73 -7.31 -0.40
N TYR A 743 6.47 -8.04 -1.23
CA TYR A 743 5.92 -9.17 -1.97
C TYR A 743 5.57 -10.35 -1.05
N THR A 744 6.48 -10.71 -0.15
CA THR A 744 6.31 -11.80 0.84
C THR A 744 6.04 -11.24 2.24
N LYS A 745 7.06 -10.70 2.89
CA LYS A 745 6.99 -10.14 4.24
C LYS A 745 7.92 -8.93 4.32
N ALA A 746 7.45 -7.85 4.91
CA ALA A 746 8.30 -6.69 5.15
C ALA A 746 9.10 -6.92 6.43
N GLU A 747 10.43 -6.98 6.31
CA GLU A 747 11.32 -7.23 7.43
C GLU A 747 12.36 -6.11 7.55
N LEU A 748 12.70 -5.75 8.79
CA LEU A 748 13.78 -4.80 9.06
C LEU A 748 15.14 -5.46 8.82
N SER A 749 16.08 -4.75 8.20
CA SER A 749 17.46 -5.23 8.06
C SER A 749 18.14 -5.29 9.43
N ASP A 750 17.88 -4.29 10.27
CA ASP A 750 18.30 -4.18 11.66
C ASP A 750 17.34 -3.25 12.43
N VAL A 751 17.46 -3.16 13.76
CA VAL A 751 16.74 -2.16 14.57
C VAL A 751 17.56 -0.87 14.68
N THR A 752 16.89 0.27 14.83
CA THR A 752 17.58 1.55 15.07
C THR A 752 18.31 1.53 16.42
N ASP A 753 19.63 1.69 16.42
CA ASP A 753 20.45 1.74 17.65
C ASP A 753 20.13 3.00 18.48
N PRO A 754 19.61 2.84 19.71
CA PRO A 754 19.32 3.95 20.62
C PRO A 754 20.53 4.85 20.92
N GLN A 755 21.77 4.36 20.77
CA GLN A 755 23.00 5.12 21.00
C GLN A 755 23.27 6.17 19.92
N THR A 756 22.72 6.00 18.71
CA THR A 756 22.93 6.89 17.56
C THR A 756 22.59 8.34 17.87
N ILE A 757 21.60 8.58 18.75
CA ILE A 757 21.21 9.94 19.14
C ILE A 757 22.30 10.68 19.92
N TYR A 758 23.02 9.96 20.79
CA TYR A 758 24.14 10.50 21.55
C TYR A 758 25.35 10.77 20.66
N ASP A 759 25.56 9.96 19.63
CA ASP A 759 26.63 10.21 18.67
C ASP A 759 26.34 11.42 17.79
N LEU A 760 25.07 11.64 17.45
CA LEU A 760 24.64 12.83 16.72
C LEU A 760 24.70 14.08 17.61
N GLN A 761 24.36 13.98 18.90
CA GLN A 761 24.59 15.06 19.89
C GLN A 761 26.06 15.44 19.94
N LYS A 762 26.98 14.47 20.11
CA LYS A 762 28.42 14.72 20.13
C LYS A 762 28.91 15.41 18.85
N LYS A 763 28.40 14.99 17.68
CA LYS A 763 28.73 15.65 16.40
C LYS A 763 28.27 17.11 16.38
N LEU A 764 27.06 17.39 16.87
CA LEU A 764 26.53 18.76 16.95
C LEU A 764 27.31 19.64 17.95
N ASP A 765 27.66 19.09 19.10
CA ASP A 765 28.45 19.79 20.12
C ASP A 765 29.86 20.13 19.61
N ALA A 766 30.48 19.23 18.84
CA ALA A 766 31.82 19.41 18.28
C ALA A 766 31.93 20.59 17.29
N GLU A 767 30.83 20.94 16.62
CA GLU A 767 30.80 22.08 15.69
C GLU A 767 30.86 23.44 16.41
N GLY A 768 30.52 23.50 17.70
CA GLY A 768 30.64 24.70 18.53
C GLY A 768 29.81 25.88 18.01
N ILE A 769 28.69 25.62 17.33
CA ILE A 769 27.77 26.66 16.84
C ILE A 769 26.87 27.16 17.97
N TYR A 770 26.43 26.28 18.86
CA TYR A 770 25.73 26.63 20.10
C TYR A 770 26.60 26.32 21.32
N HIS A 771 26.24 26.90 22.46
CA HIS A 771 26.82 26.55 23.75
C HIS A 771 25.76 25.98 24.68
N TRP A 772 26.15 25.04 25.55
CA TRP A 772 25.21 24.34 26.42
C TRP A 772 24.39 25.27 27.34
N GLN A 773 25.02 26.35 27.82
CA GLN A 773 24.35 27.38 28.62
C GLN A 773 23.19 28.05 27.87
N GLU A 774 23.28 28.16 26.54
CA GLU A 774 22.22 28.73 25.70
C GLU A 774 21.07 27.74 25.53
N VAL A 775 21.39 26.44 25.41
CA VAL A 775 20.42 25.33 25.34
C VAL A 775 19.62 25.25 26.64
N GLU A 776 20.30 25.26 27.78
CA GLU A 776 19.65 25.23 29.11
C GLU A 776 18.76 26.45 29.34
N ALA A 777 19.27 27.65 29.04
CA ALA A 777 18.53 28.89 29.23
C ALA A 777 17.31 28.98 28.31
N PHE A 778 17.43 28.50 27.06
CA PHE A 778 16.31 28.38 26.14
C PHE A 778 15.25 27.41 26.67
N ALA A 779 15.66 26.21 27.10
CA ALA A 779 14.73 25.21 27.60
C ALA A 779 13.99 25.69 28.86
N LEU A 780 14.69 26.33 29.81
CA LEU A 780 14.08 26.93 30.99
C LEU A 780 13.03 27.99 30.62
N ALA A 781 13.29 28.82 29.61
CA ALA A 781 12.33 29.79 29.12
C ALA A 781 11.17 29.15 28.34
N PHE A 782 11.42 28.05 27.61
CA PHE A 782 10.41 27.34 26.82
C PHE A 782 9.37 26.64 27.69
N PHE A 783 9.80 26.03 28.80
CA PHE A 783 8.90 25.33 29.72
C PHE A 783 8.26 26.23 30.78
N ASP A 784 8.58 27.53 30.83
CA ASP A 784 7.92 28.50 31.70
C ASP A 784 6.67 29.08 31.00
N PRO A 785 5.44 28.76 31.46
CA PRO A 785 4.19 29.22 30.85
C PRO A 785 3.98 30.75 30.93
N LYS A 786 4.82 31.47 31.70
CA LYS A 786 4.78 32.94 31.81
C LYS A 786 5.91 33.64 31.04
N ALA A 787 6.78 32.89 30.36
CA ALA A 787 7.87 33.48 29.59
C ALA A 787 7.35 34.24 28.37
N ALA A 788 7.88 35.45 28.14
CA ALA A 788 7.63 36.18 26.92
C ALA A 788 8.33 35.51 25.73
N ALA A 789 7.66 35.43 24.58
CA ALA A 789 8.21 34.84 23.34
C ALA A 789 9.56 35.46 22.91
N SER A 790 9.81 36.72 23.28
CA SER A 790 11.09 37.41 23.04
C SER A 790 12.28 36.73 23.70
N LYS A 791 12.09 36.00 24.82
CA LYS A 791 13.17 35.25 25.48
C LYS A 791 13.65 34.07 24.64
N LEU A 792 12.76 33.38 23.92
CA LEU A 792 13.12 32.26 23.06
C LEU A 792 14.02 32.74 21.91
N SER A 793 13.64 33.85 21.27
CA SER A 793 14.45 34.47 20.22
C SER A 793 15.81 34.96 20.76
N TYR A 794 15.82 35.54 21.96
CA TYR A 794 17.04 36.02 22.62
C TYR A 794 18.08 34.91 22.82
N TYR A 795 17.68 33.72 23.27
CA TYR A 795 18.62 32.62 23.52
C TYR A 795 19.09 31.90 22.25
N CYS A 796 18.32 31.92 21.16
CA CYS A 796 18.79 31.40 19.86
C CYS A 796 19.69 32.38 19.09
N GLN A 797 19.61 33.68 19.39
CA GLN A 797 20.30 34.74 18.65
C GLN A 797 21.84 34.56 18.60
N PRO A 798 22.54 34.24 19.70
CA PRO A 798 24.00 34.04 19.66
C PRO A 798 24.45 32.90 18.74
N ALA A 799 23.74 31.77 18.76
CA ALA A 799 24.03 30.62 17.89
C ALA A 799 23.77 30.96 16.42
N LYS A 800 22.67 31.66 16.13
CA LYS A 800 22.37 32.18 14.80
C LYS A 800 23.47 33.11 14.30
N GLU A 801 23.93 34.05 15.12
CA GLU A 801 25.00 34.99 14.75
C GLU A 801 26.33 34.29 14.51
N ARG A 802 26.70 33.30 15.33
CA ARG A 802 27.92 32.50 15.11
C ARG A 802 27.86 31.73 13.79
N PHE A 803 26.73 31.09 13.50
CA PHE A 803 26.51 30.42 12.22
C PHE A 803 26.61 31.40 11.06
N ALA A 804 25.88 32.52 11.11
CA ALA A 804 25.85 33.51 10.04
C ALA A 804 27.24 34.13 9.78
N LYS A 805 28.00 34.45 10.84
CA LYS A 805 29.37 34.98 10.71
C LYS A 805 30.32 33.96 10.08
N ARG A 806 30.29 32.70 10.52
CA ARG A 806 31.11 31.63 9.94
C ARG A 806 30.74 31.39 8.48
N TYR A 807 29.44 31.34 8.18
CA TYR A 807 28.95 31.15 6.82
C TYR A 807 29.39 32.31 5.90
N ALA A 808 29.16 33.56 6.31
CA ALA A 808 29.59 34.73 5.55
C ALA A 808 31.11 34.74 5.33
N PHE A 809 31.89 34.43 6.36
CA PHE A 809 33.35 34.33 6.24
C PHE A 809 33.79 33.24 5.26
N SER A 810 33.18 32.05 5.29
CA SER A 810 33.53 30.96 4.37
C SER A 810 33.11 31.26 2.92
N VAL A 811 31.97 31.94 2.72
CA VAL A 811 31.55 32.44 1.39
C VAL A 811 32.49 33.53 0.87
N GLU A 812 32.85 34.49 1.70
CA GLU A 812 33.79 35.56 1.34
C GLU A 812 35.18 34.99 1.03
N SER A 813 35.67 34.06 1.85
CA SER A 813 36.94 33.36 1.63
C SER A 813 36.94 32.55 0.33
N ARG A 814 35.81 31.91 0.00
CA ARG A 814 35.62 31.21 -1.27
C ARG A 814 35.64 32.19 -2.46
N GLN A 815 35.00 33.35 -2.33
CA GLN A 815 35.00 34.38 -3.37
C GLN A 815 36.40 34.97 -3.57
N GLN A 816 37.11 35.29 -2.49
CA GLN A 816 38.50 35.75 -2.55
C GLN A 816 39.42 34.71 -3.18
N ALA A 817 39.23 33.41 -2.87
CA ALA A 817 39.99 32.34 -3.50
C ALA A 817 39.70 32.21 -5.00
N LEU A 818 38.44 32.39 -5.43
CA LEU A 818 38.05 32.42 -6.84
C LEU A 818 38.68 33.61 -7.58
N ASP A 819 38.63 34.81 -7.01
CA ASP A 819 39.20 36.00 -7.61
C ASP A 819 40.74 35.91 -7.66
N TYR A 820 41.37 35.36 -6.61
CA TYR A 820 42.80 35.06 -6.62
C TYR A 820 43.16 34.01 -7.68
N LYS A 821 42.35 32.95 -7.86
CA LYS A 821 42.54 31.96 -8.94
C LYS A 821 42.48 32.62 -10.32
N ARG A 822 41.46 33.44 -10.57
CA ARG A 822 41.32 34.20 -11.84
C ARG A 822 42.53 35.09 -12.12
N THR A 823 43.03 35.81 -11.11
CA THR A 823 44.22 36.65 -11.27
C THR A 823 45.52 35.84 -11.47
N ALA A 824 45.67 34.70 -10.81
CA ALA A 824 46.82 33.82 -11.00
C ALA A 824 46.82 33.15 -12.39
N GLU A 825 45.64 32.76 -12.89
CA GLU A 825 45.43 32.26 -14.26
C GLU A 825 45.80 33.32 -15.31
N ALA A 826 45.30 34.54 -15.15
CA ALA A 826 45.60 35.65 -16.06
C ALA A 826 47.09 36.02 -16.11
N ASN A 827 47.82 35.82 -15.01
CA ASN A 827 49.25 36.15 -14.90
C ASN A 827 50.19 34.97 -15.18
N GLY A 828 49.66 33.76 -15.46
CA GLY A 828 50.47 32.55 -15.66
C GLY A 828 51.24 32.09 -14.41
N ASP A 829 50.80 32.48 -13.20
CA ASP A 829 51.45 32.12 -11.94
C ASP A 829 51.01 30.74 -11.45
N SER A 830 51.75 29.71 -11.86
CA SER A 830 51.50 28.32 -11.46
C SER A 830 51.58 28.06 -9.94
N ALA A 831 52.32 28.87 -9.18
CA ALA A 831 52.42 28.74 -7.73
C ALA A 831 51.25 29.44 -7.02
N GLY A 832 50.80 30.57 -7.55
CA GLY A 832 49.58 31.27 -7.13
C GLY A 832 48.32 30.43 -7.38
N LEU A 833 48.26 29.74 -8.52
CA LEU A 833 47.13 28.89 -8.91
C LEU A 833 46.92 27.72 -7.94
N LYS A 834 48.00 27.00 -7.58
CA LYS A 834 47.95 25.93 -6.57
C LYS A 834 47.52 26.41 -5.18
N LYS A 835 47.95 27.61 -4.79
CA LYS A 835 47.53 28.21 -3.51
C LYS A 835 46.05 28.61 -3.54
N ALA A 836 45.57 29.12 -4.67
CA ALA A 836 44.18 29.48 -4.87
C ALA A 836 43.26 28.25 -4.83
N GLU A 837 43.68 27.14 -5.45
CA GLU A 837 42.96 25.86 -5.44
C GLU A 837 42.88 25.26 -4.03
N HIS A 838 43.98 25.28 -3.28
CA HIS A 838 43.97 24.86 -1.88
C HIS A 838 43.02 25.70 -1.02
N ALA A 839 43.08 27.03 -1.14
CA ALA A 839 42.20 27.93 -0.40
C ALA A 839 40.72 27.76 -0.79
N LEU A 840 40.44 27.49 -2.07
CA LEU A 840 39.10 27.22 -2.57
C LEU A 840 38.55 25.90 -2.02
N LYS A 841 39.40 24.88 -1.93
CA LYS A 841 39.07 23.60 -1.29
C LYS A 841 38.74 23.77 0.18
N GLU A 842 39.61 24.43 0.95
CA GLU A 842 39.38 24.68 2.39
C GLU A 842 38.11 25.50 2.62
N ALA A 843 37.86 26.54 1.82
CA ALA A 843 36.65 27.34 1.94
C ALA A 843 35.38 26.56 1.54
N GLY A 844 35.47 25.66 0.55
CA GLY A 844 34.38 24.77 0.16
C GLY A 844 34.04 23.75 1.25
N GLU A 845 35.04 23.11 1.84
CA GLU A 845 34.87 22.16 2.95
C GLU A 845 34.21 22.82 4.16
N GLN A 846 34.53 24.08 4.47
CA GLN A 846 33.88 24.83 5.56
C GLN A 846 32.41 25.15 5.29
N VAL A 847 32.05 25.50 4.05
CA VAL A 847 30.63 25.72 3.67
C VAL A 847 29.86 24.40 3.77
N ASP A 848 30.42 23.32 3.25
CA ASP A 848 29.83 21.98 3.32
C ASP A 848 29.67 21.50 4.77
N GLN A 849 30.64 21.80 5.65
CA GLN A 849 30.56 21.48 7.08
C GLN A 849 29.42 22.23 7.77
N LEU A 850 29.21 23.51 7.47
CA LEU A 850 28.09 24.31 8.01
C LEU A 850 26.73 23.81 7.49
N ASP A 851 26.65 23.44 6.22
CA ASP A 851 25.45 22.83 5.64
C ASP A 851 25.17 21.46 6.26
N LEU A 852 26.22 20.66 6.52
CA LEU A 852 26.13 19.39 7.22
C LEU A 852 25.66 19.57 8.67
N PHE A 853 26.16 20.57 9.40
CA PHE A 853 25.67 20.90 10.74
C PHE A 853 24.16 21.20 10.73
N ARG A 854 23.69 22.01 9.78
CA ARG A 854 22.26 22.32 9.65
C ARG A 854 21.42 21.07 9.36
N LYS A 855 21.90 20.17 8.50
CA LYS A 855 21.27 18.87 8.22
C LYS A 855 21.26 17.98 9.46
N ASN A 856 22.40 17.85 10.15
CA ASN A 856 22.54 17.07 11.38
C ASN A 856 21.63 17.59 12.51
N LEU A 857 21.42 18.91 12.59
CA LEU A 857 20.52 19.52 13.57
C LEU A 857 19.06 19.10 13.32
N GLN A 858 18.63 19.07 12.06
CA GLN A 858 17.30 18.60 11.68
C GLN A 858 17.15 17.09 11.91
N SER A 859 18.18 16.34 11.52
CA SER A 859 18.32 14.91 11.76
C SER A 859 18.22 14.53 13.23
N PHE A 860 18.86 15.30 14.12
CA PHE A 860 18.81 15.08 15.57
C PHE A 860 17.39 15.24 16.11
N VAL A 861 16.70 16.31 15.72
CA VAL A 861 15.30 16.52 16.11
C VAL A 861 14.44 15.34 15.65
N ARG A 862 14.56 14.91 14.38
CA ARG A 862 13.80 13.77 13.85
C ARG A 862 14.09 12.46 14.57
N LEU A 863 15.37 12.17 14.81
CA LEU A 863 15.81 10.93 15.43
C LEU A 863 15.42 10.87 16.92
N TYR A 864 15.56 11.97 17.66
CA TYR A 864 15.12 12.06 19.05
C TYR A 864 13.60 11.95 19.16
N GLU A 865 12.85 12.68 18.34
CA GLU A 865 11.38 12.58 18.28
C GLU A 865 10.92 11.16 17.95
N PHE A 866 11.70 10.39 17.19
CA PHE A 866 11.42 9.00 16.90
C PHE A 866 11.80 8.06 18.06
N LEU A 867 13.05 8.05 18.50
CA LEU A 867 13.56 7.10 19.49
C LEU A 867 12.91 7.27 20.87
N SER A 868 12.54 8.50 21.25
CA SER A 868 11.79 8.76 22.49
C SER A 868 10.42 8.07 22.55
N GLN A 869 9.90 7.58 21.42
CA GLN A 869 8.64 6.81 21.35
C GLN A 869 8.84 5.32 21.68
N ILE A 870 10.06 4.82 21.52
CA ILE A 870 10.43 3.41 21.66
C ILE A 870 11.21 3.19 22.95
N VAL A 871 12.11 4.12 23.27
CA VAL A 871 13.01 4.06 24.41
C VAL A 871 12.70 5.22 25.36
N PRO A 872 12.43 4.95 26.65
CA PRO A 872 12.27 6.00 27.64
C PRO A 872 13.65 6.58 28.00
N TYR A 873 14.09 7.61 27.27
CA TYR A 873 15.28 8.37 27.65
C TYR A 873 14.94 9.23 28.88
N GLU A 874 15.41 8.83 30.07
CA GLU A 874 15.37 9.65 31.29
C GLU A 874 16.43 10.77 31.27
N ASP A 875 16.75 11.28 30.08
CA ASP A 875 17.84 12.22 29.84
C ASP A 875 17.29 13.60 29.51
N ARG A 876 17.34 14.48 30.51
CA ARG A 876 16.90 15.86 30.39
C ARG A 876 17.72 16.64 29.36
N GLU A 877 18.99 16.30 29.16
CA GLU A 877 19.87 17.03 28.24
C GLU A 877 19.41 16.85 26.79
N LEU A 878 19.06 15.62 26.40
CA LEU A 878 18.54 15.33 25.06
C LEU A 878 17.24 16.10 24.76
N GLU A 879 16.34 16.20 25.75
CA GLU A 879 15.08 16.95 25.61
C GLU A 879 15.34 18.45 25.44
N GLN A 880 16.23 19.01 26.25
CA GLN A 880 16.63 20.42 26.17
C GLN A 880 17.27 20.74 24.81
N LEU A 881 18.14 19.86 24.31
CA LEU A 881 18.78 20.02 23.02
C LEU A 881 17.78 19.90 21.87
N CYS A 882 16.84 18.95 21.94
CA CYS A 882 15.82 18.78 20.90
C CYS A 882 14.95 20.04 20.75
N VAL A 883 14.45 20.55 21.88
CA VAL A 883 13.62 21.76 21.92
C VAL A 883 14.40 22.97 21.38
N PHE A 884 15.67 23.14 21.77
CA PHE A 884 16.52 24.20 21.23
C PHE A 884 16.80 24.03 19.73
N ALA A 885 17.21 22.84 19.29
CA ALA A 885 17.54 22.53 17.90
C ALA A 885 16.35 22.75 16.95
N LYS A 886 15.13 22.38 17.38
CA LYS A 886 13.87 22.59 16.65
C LYS A 886 13.58 24.06 16.38
N HIS A 887 13.96 24.95 17.29
CA HIS A 887 13.77 26.40 17.14
C HIS A 887 14.96 27.11 16.50
N LEU A 888 16.17 26.57 16.64
CA LEU A 888 17.36 27.11 15.99
C LEU A 888 17.38 26.78 14.49
N HIS A 889 17.05 25.56 14.07
CA HIS A 889 17.14 25.13 12.67
C HIS A 889 16.44 26.07 11.67
N PRO A 890 15.20 26.55 11.89
CA PRO A 890 14.54 27.49 10.99
C PRO A 890 15.21 28.87 10.92
N LEU A 891 16.00 29.25 11.93
CA LEU A 891 16.71 30.53 12.00
C LEU A 891 18.05 30.51 11.25
N LEU A 892 18.56 29.33 10.89
CA LEU A 892 19.81 29.14 10.13
C LEU A 892 19.59 29.21 8.60
N ARG A 893 18.55 29.91 8.14
CA ARG A 893 18.31 30.16 6.71
C ARG A 893 19.34 31.18 6.20
N VAL A 894 19.93 30.89 5.06
CA VAL A 894 20.82 31.81 4.35
C VAL A 894 20.11 32.20 3.06
N ASP A 895 19.88 33.50 2.86
CA ASP A 895 19.35 34.03 1.61
C ASP A 895 20.41 33.88 0.52
N ARG A 896 20.22 32.92 -0.38
CA ARG A 896 21.04 32.76 -1.60
C ARG A 896 20.62 33.82 -2.62
N LEU A 897 20.99 35.09 -2.38
CA LEU A 897 20.65 36.18 -3.30
C LEU A 897 21.71 36.42 -4.39
N GLN A 898 22.85 35.72 -4.38
CA GLN A 898 23.95 35.92 -5.33
C GLN A 898 24.75 34.63 -5.58
N GLN A 899 24.11 33.58 -6.08
CA GLN A 899 24.82 32.59 -6.89
C GLN A 899 24.26 32.71 -8.30
N ASP A 900 25.13 33.05 -9.26
CA ASP A 900 24.99 32.56 -10.62
C ASP A 900 25.07 31.03 -10.50
N ASP A 901 23.94 30.40 -10.19
CA ASP A 901 23.75 29.00 -10.54
C ASP A 901 24.09 28.93 -12.03
N VAL A 902 25.03 28.08 -12.39
CA VAL A 902 25.12 27.65 -13.79
C VAL A 902 23.77 26.99 -14.04
N ASP A 903 22.90 27.69 -14.74
CA ASP A 903 21.59 27.18 -15.14
C ASP A 903 21.85 26.04 -16.14
N VAL A 904 21.94 24.82 -15.60
CA VAL A 904 22.04 23.60 -16.39
C VAL A 904 20.66 23.24 -16.98
N GLY A 905 19.61 24.02 -16.69
CA GLY A 905 18.27 23.86 -17.23
C GLY A 905 18.15 24.18 -18.72
N GLU A 906 19.14 24.86 -19.32
CA GLU A 906 19.16 25.18 -20.76
C GLU A 906 19.90 24.14 -21.62
N LEU A 907 20.43 23.07 -21.04
CA LEU A 907 20.96 21.94 -21.82
C LEU A 907 19.80 21.07 -22.33
N GLN A 908 19.20 21.47 -23.45
CA GLN A 908 18.40 20.56 -24.26
C GLN A 908 19.27 19.40 -24.77
N LEU A 909 19.09 18.23 -24.17
CA LEU A 909 19.55 16.95 -24.69
C LEU A 909 18.91 16.71 -26.07
N THR A 910 19.65 17.02 -27.13
CA THR A 910 19.15 16.91 -28.51
C THR A 910 19.32 15.51 -29.12
N HIS A 911 20.15 14.65 -28.52
CA HIS A 911 20.48 13.34 -29.09
C HIS A 911 20.64 12.29 -27.98
N TYR A 912 19.75 11.30 -27.98
CA TYR A 912 19.83 10.11 -27.11
C TYR A 912 20.17 8.89 -28.00
N ARG A 913 21.18 8.09 -27.65
CA ARG A 913 21.47 6.83 -28.32
C ARG A 913 21.15 5.68 -27.36
N LEU A 914 20.04 4.98 -27.64
CA LEU A 914 19.66 3.76 -26.91
C LEU A 914 20.68 2.65 -27.20
N SER A 915 21.41 2.19 -26.19
CA SER A 915 22.11 0.91 -26.23
C SER A 915 21.27 -0.21 -25.60
N LYS A 916 21.62 -1.45 -25.93
CA LYS A 916 20.85 -2.67 -25.68
C LYS A 916 21.16 -3.20 -24.27
N ARG A 917 20.31 -2.88 -23.28
CA ARG A 917 20.16 -3.70 -22.07
C ARG A 917 19.03 -4.72 -22.31
N ALA A 918 19.30 -5.98 -21.98
CA ALA A 918 18.47 -7.14 -22.34
C ALA A 918 16.98 -6.99 -21.95
N GLU A 919 16.08 -7.60 -22.73
CA GLU A 919 14.65 -7.67 -22.41
C GLU A 919 14.43 -8.44 -21.11
N HIS A 920 14.03 -7.76 -20.04
CA HIS A 920 13.64 -8.38 -18.77
C HIS A 920 12.12 -8.40 -18.67
N GLN A 921 11.54 -9.59 -18.50
CA GLN A 921 10.20 -9.71 -17.93
C GLN A 921 10.33 -9.51 -16.42
N LEU A 922 9.69 -8.49 -15.86
CA LEU A 922 9.63 -8.30 -14.41
C LEU A 922 8.86 -9.48 -13.79
N ARG A 923 9.57 -10.36 -13.10
CA ARG A 923 8.98 -11.53 -12.43
C ARG A 923 9.26 -11.46 -10.94
N LEU A 924 8.22 -11.14 -10.17
CA LEU A 924 8.28 -11.10 -8.70
C LEU A 924 8.69 -12.45 -8.07
N SER A 925 8.49 -13.57 -8.78
CA SER A 925 8.72 -14.93 -8.26
C SER A 925 10.12 -15.52 -8.48
N GLU A 926 10.98 -14.90 -9.30
CA GLU A 926 12.26 -15.52 -9.73
C GLU A 926 13.51 -14.94 -9.03
N GLU A 927 13.39 -13.85 -8.27
CA GLU A 927 14.51 -13.24 -7.54
C GLU A 927 14.48 -13.62 -6.04
N GLY A 928 15.26 -14.65 -5.66
CA GLY A 928 15.40 -15.14 -4.29
C GLY A 928 16.41 -14.35 -3.44
N GLY A 929 16.27 -13.03 -3.35
CA GLY A 929 17.09 -12.16 -2.50
C GLY A 929 16.42 -11.79 -1.16
N GLU A 930 17.20 -11.49 -0.11
CA GLU A 930 16.70 -10.88 1.12
C GLU A 930 16.51 -9.36 0.92
N TYR A 931 15.30 -8.93 0.56
CA TYR A 931 14.96 -7.51 0.38
C TYR A 931 14.37 -6.93 1.67
N THR A 932 15.25 -6.38 2.52
CA THR A 932 14.89 -5.85 3.84
C THR A 932 14.77 -4.32 3.86
N LEU A 933 13.94 -3.80 4.77
CA LEU A 933 13.76 -2.38 5.02
C LEU A 933 14.92 -1.86 5.90
N LYS A 934 15.64 -0.86 5.41
CA LYS A 934 16.72 -0.23 6.18
C LYS A 934 16.15 0.60 7.34
N PRO A 935 16.68 0.47 8.57
CA PRO A 935 16.34 1.35 9.68
C PRO A 935 16.82 2.79 9.39
N GLY A 936 16.39 3.75 10.22
CA GLY A 936 16.75 5.17 10.08
C GLY A 936 18.23 5.51 10.36
N SER A 937 19.16 4.57 10.24
CA SER A 937 20.56 4.68 10.67
C SER A 937 21.48 5.45 9.71
N ASP A 938 21.04 5.79 8.48
CA ASP A 938 21.84 6.60 7.54
C ASP A 938 21.88 8.11 7.89
N VAL A 939 21.41 8.47 9.08
CA VAL A 939 21.31 9.84 9.56
C VAL A 939 22.68 10.34 10.06
N GLY A 940 23.34 11.19 9.26
CA GLY A 940 24.56 11.91 9.67
C GLY A 940 25.89 11.26 9.28
N SER A 941 25.91 10.43 8.23
CA SER A 941 27.11 9.80 7.63
C SER A 941 27.85 10.70 6.61
N GLY A 942 27.27 11.85 6.26
CA GLY A 942 27.86 12.79 5.30
C GLY A 942 29.24 13.29 5.75
N LYS A 943 30.23 13.20 4.87
CA LYS A 943 31.54 13.85 5.05
C LYS A 943 31.57 15.18 4.26
N PRO A 944 32.31 16.21 4.70
CA PRO A 944 32.62 17.36 3.86
C PRO A 944 33.27 16.89 2.56
N HIS A 945 32.82 17.39 1.41
CA HIS A 945 33.34 16.98 0.11
C HIS A 945 34.35 18.00 -0.43
N ASP A 946 35.31 17.51 -1.21
CA ASP A 946 36.25 18.34 -1.95
C ASP A 946 35.50 19.01 -3.12
N PRO A 947 35.47 20.36 -3.25
CA PRO A 947 34.73 21.04 -4.33
C PRO A 947 35.22 20.67 -5.73
N GLU A 948 36.47 20.24 -5.90
CA GLU A 948 36.95 19.70 -7.19
C GLU A 948 36.37 18.31 -7.46
N LYS A 949 36.24 17.46 -6.44
CA LYS A 949 35.55 16.16 -6.58
C LYS A 949 34.05 16.31 -6.76
N LYS A 950 33.43 17.34 -6.19
CA LYS A 950 32.02 17.65 -6.40
C LYS A 950 31.75 18.13 -7.82
N ARG A 951 32.58 19.04 -8.35
CA ARG A 951 32.51 19.45 -9.76
C ARG A 951 32.85 18.31 -10.71
N LEU A 952 33.85 17.49 -10.38
CA LEU A 952 34.19 16.31 -11.16
C LEU A 952 33.07 15.28 -11.12
N SER A 953 32.42 15.08 -9.97
CA SER A 953 31.22 14.23 -9.84
C SER A 953 30.06 14.80 -10.63
N GLU A 954 29.80 16.11 -10.58
CA GLU A 954 28.75 16.76 -11.39
C GLU A 954 29.05 16.65 -12.90
N ILE A 955 30.31 16.74 -13.31
CA ILE A 955 30.75 16.52 -14.69
C ILE A 955 30.64 15.03 -15.06
N ILE A 956 31.02 14.11 -14.16
CA ILE A 956 30.90 12.65 -14.37
C ILE A 956 29.43 12.24 -14.41
N ASP A 957 28.57 12.82 -13.58
CA ASP A 957 27.13 12.59 -13.58
C ASP A 957 26.51 13.14 -14.87
N ALA A 958 26.90 14.34 -15.31
CA ALA A 958 26.49 14.89 -16.61
C ALA A 958 27.04 14.08 -17.80
N LEU A 959 28.27 13.56 -17.69
CA LEU A 959 28.86 12.67 -18.70
C LEU A 959 28.13 11.33 -18.72
N ASN A 960 27.78 10.76 -17.56
CA ASN A 960 27.02 9.53 -17.44
C ASN A 960 25.58 9.69 -17.94
N ASP A 961 24.98 10.87 -17.79
CA ASP A 961 23.70 11.24 -18.40
C ASP A 961 23.78 11.35 -19.93
N ILE A 962 24.94 11.74 -20.48
CA ILE A 962 25.17 11.90 -21.93
C ILE A 962 25.60 10.59 -22.62
N PHE A 963 26.49 9.81 -22.00
CA PHE A 963 27.17 8.65 -22.61
C PHE A 963 26.70 7.29 -22.07
N GLY A 964 26.04 7.23 -20.91
CA GLY A 964 25.60 5.99 -20.26
C GLY A 964 26.73 5.14 -19.65
N ALA A 965 26.38 4.16 -18.80
CA ALA A 965 27.31 3.40 -17.97
C ALA A 965 28.09 2.26 -18.69
N GLU A 966 28.35 2.36 -20.00
CA GLU A 966 29.07 1.32 -20.77
C GLU A 966 30.59 1.57 -20.84
N VAL A 967 31.04 2.78 -20.52
CA VAL A 967 32.45 3.19 -20.56
C VAL A 967 32.86 3.68 -19.18
N SER A 968 34.08 3.36 -18.73
CA SER A 968 34.54 3.75 -17.39
C SER A 968 34.54 5.28 -17.24
N ASP A 969 34.26 5.79 -16.04
CA ASP A 969 34.29 7.23 -15.74
C ASP A 969 35.63 7.86 -16.16
N GLU A 970 36.73 7.10 -16.07
CA GLU A 970 38.08 7.52 -16.46
C GLU A 970 38.22 7.68 -17.98
N ASP A 971 37.66 6.76 -18.78
CA ASP A 971 37.67 6.83 -20.24
C ASP A 971 36.77 7.95 -20.78
N GLN A 972 35.59 8.16 -20.17
CA GLN A 972 34.70 9.25 -20.54
C GLN A 972 35.36 10.62 -20.29
N LEU A 973 36.03 10.75 -19.14
CA LEU A 973 36.77 11.96 -18.79
C LEU A 973 37.95 12.20 -19.74
N HIS A 974 38.69 11.15 -20.12
CA HIS A 974 39.77 11.23 -21.10
C HIS A 974 39.28 11.67 -22.48
N PHE A 975 38.12 11.14 -22.93
CA PHE A 975 37.51 11.53 -24.19
C PHE A 975 37.07 13.00 -24.19
N LEU A 976 36.35 13.45 -23.16
CA LEU A 976 35.93 14.84 -23.01
C LEU A 976 37.14 15.78 -23.01
N THR A 977 38.15 15.46 -22.21
CA THR A 977 39.36 16.30 -22.08
C THR A 977 40.12 16.38 -23.40
N GLY A 978 40.23 15.27 -24.14
CA GLY A 978 40.88 15.24 -25.45
C GLY A 978 40.17 16.09 -26.52
N ILE A 979 38.85 16.11 -26.52
CA ILE A 979 38.06 16.97 -27.42
C ILE A 979 38.18 18.44 -27.01
N ALA A 980 38.08 18.74 -25.70
CA ALA A 980 38.23 20.09 -25.17
C ALA A 980 39.61 20.68 -25.48
N GLU A 981 40.68 19.90 -25.38
CA GLU A 981 42.04 20.32 -25.75
C GLU A 981 42.23 20.59 -27.24
N ARG A 982 41.53 19.86 -28.12
CA ARG A 982 41.58 20.11 -29.56
C ARG A 982 40.84 21.39 -29.93
N ILE A 983 39.71 21.65 -29.28
CA ILE A 983 38.91 22.86 -29.48
C ILE A 983 39.61 24.10 -28.92
N SER A 984 40.30 23.97 -27.77
CA SER A 984 41.01 25.10 -27.16
C SER A 984 42.16 25.66 -28.01
N ARG A 985 42.61 24.92 -29.03
CA ARG A 985 43.61 25.36 -30.02
C ARG A 985 43.01 26.17 -31.17
N GLN A 986 41.69 26.29 -31.26
CA GLN A 986 41.01 27.07 -32.30
C GLN A 986 40.75 28.50 -31.79
N GLU A 987 41.53 29.46 -32.28
CA GLU A 987 41.50 30.85 -31.82
C GLU A 987 40.14 31.53 -32.06
N ASP A 988 39.43 31.20 -33.15
CA ASP A 988 38.11 31.72 -33.48
C ASP A 988 37.03 31.28 -32.48
N VAL A 989 37.07 30.00 -32.07
CA VAL A 989 36.13 29.43 -31.09
C VAL A 989 36.42 29.97 -29.69
N MET A 990 37.68 30.02 -29.29
CA MET A 990 38.06 30.53 -27.96
C MET A 990 37.80 32.03 -27.81
N ALA A 991 37.93 32.82 -28.89
CA ALA A 991 37.53 34.22 -28.89
C ALA A 991 36.02 34.40 -28.68
N GLN A 992 35.19 33.47 -29.17
CA GLN A 992 33.75 33.47 -28.90
C GLN A 992 33.42 33.03 -27.47
N VAL A 993 34.06 31.98 -26.96
CA VAL A 993 33.86 31.45 -25.60
C VAL A 993 34.24 32.49 -24.53
N ASN A 994 35.30 33.26 -24.76
CA ASN A 994 35.80 34.22 -23.78
C ASN A 994 35.04 35.56 -23.74
N ASN A 995 34.28 35.89 -24.80
CA ASN A 995 33.72 37.24 -24.97
C ASN A 995 32.18 37.29 -25.02
N HIS A 996 31.48 36.16 -25.03
CA HIS A 996 30.01 36.10 -25.19
C HIS A 996 29.33 35.27 -24.07
N SER A 997 28.02 35.44 -23.89
CA SER A 997 27.24 34.65 -22.93
C SER A 997 27.09 33.19 -23.38
N VAL A 998 26.81 32.28 -22.44
CA VAL A 998 26.66 30.83 -22.72
C VAL A 998 25.67 30.58 -23.86
N ASP A 999 24.50 31.21 -23.83
CA ASP A 999 23.50 31.14 -24.90
C ASP A 999 24.03 31.57 -26.28
N GLN A 1000 24.79 32.67 -26.32
CA GLN A 1000 25.38 33.18 -27.56
C GLN A 1000 26.51 32.29 -28.08
N VAL A 1001 27.20 31.60 -27.18
CA VAL A 1001 28.24 30.62 -27.51
C VAL A 1001 27.61 29.32 -28.02
N MET A 1002 26.52 28.85 -27.39
CA MET A 1002 25.77 27.64 -27.74
C MET A 1002 24.91 27.80 -29.00
N HIS A 1003 24.56 29.02 -29.40
CA HIS A 1003 24.01 29.33 -30.73
C HIS A 1003 25.08 29.78 -31.75
N GLY A 1004 26.36 29.69 -31.35
CA GLY A 1004 27.52 30.16 -32.08
C GLY A 1004 28.23 29.11 -32.94
N LEU A 1005 29.55 29.29 -33.13
CA LEU A 1005 30.41 28.37 -33.87
C LEU A 1005 30.77 27.12 -33.04
N LEU A 1006 30.66 27.18 -31.71
CA LEU A 1006 31.13 26.12 -30.80
C LEU A 1006 30.44 24.77 -31.04
N PRO A 1007 29.09 24.63 -31.09
CA PRO A 1007 28.47 23.31 -31.24
C PRO A 1007 28.87 22.61 -32.54
N LYS A 1008 28.98 23.38 -33.63
CA LYS A 1008 29.38 22.85 -34.94
C LYS A 1008 30.84 22.38 -34.91
N ARG A 1009 31.73 23.17 -34.31
CA ARG A 1009 33.16 22.82 -34.20
C ARG A 1009 33.41 21.64 -33.28
N VAL A 1010 32.61 21.49 -32.22
CA VAL A 1010 32.63 20.30 -31.35
C VAL A 1010 32.32 19.06 -32.17
N ILE A 1011 31.23 19.06 -32.95
CA ILE A 1011 30.84 17.92 -33.80
C ILE A 1011 31.92 17.62 -34.84
N ASP A 1012 32.43 18.62 -35.55
CA ASP A 1012 33.48 18.45 -36.56
C ASP A 1012 34.76 17.84 -35.93
N THR A 1013 35.14 18.31 -34.74
CA THR A 1013 36.33 17.86 -34.02
C THR A 1013 36.17 16.43 -33.47
N VAL A 1014 34.96 16.04 -33.06
CA VAL A 1014 34.61 14.66 -32.69
C VAL A 1014 34.73 13.74 -33.90
N LEU A 1015 34.19 14.13 -35.06
CA LEU A 1015 34.28 13.36 -36.30
C LEU A 1015 35.73 13.20 -36.79
N ASP A 1016 36.53 14.26 -36.71
CA ASP A 1016 37.95 14.23 -37.05
C ASP A 1016 38.73 13.31 -36.09
N ALA A 1017 38.47 13.41 -34.77
CA ALA A 1017 39.09 12.54 -33.78
C ALA A 1017 38.73 11.06 -33.98
N MET A 1018 37.48 10.75 -34.32
CA MET A 1018 37.05 9.39 -34.67
C MET A 1018 37.77 8.89 -35.93
N THR A 1019 37.85 9.70 -36.98
CA THR A 1019 38.50 9.33 -38.24
C THR A 1019 40.00 9.11 -38.06
N ASP A 1020 40.65 9.93 -37.24
CA ASP A 1020 42.07 9.78 -36.90
C ASP A 1020 42.31 8.53 -36.05
N HIS A 1021 41.47 8.26 -35.04
CA HIS A 1021 41.55 7.05 -34.23
C HIS A 1021 41.32 5.79 -35.06
N GLU A 1022 40.35 5.80 -35.98
CA GLU A 1022 40.11 4.69 -36.90
C GLU A 1022 41.32 4.45 -37.81
N LYS A 1023 41.88 5.50 -38.41
CA LYS A 1023 43.11 5.40 -39.23
C LYS A 1023 44.30 4.87 -38.44
N LEU A 1024 44.56 5.40 -37.25
CA LEU A 1024 45.66 4.95 -36.40
C LEU A 1024 45.46 3.50 -35.95
N SER A 1025 44.23 3.12 -35.62
CA SER A 1025 43.90 1.73 -35.25
C SER A 1025 44.11 0.78 -36.42
N LEU A 1026 43.62 1.13 -37.62
CA LEU A 1026 43.84 0.35 -38.84
C LEU A 1026 45.32 0.26 -39.20
N GLU A 1027 46.10 1.34 -39.06
CA GLU A 1027 47.55 1.28 -39.30
C GLU A 1027 48.29 0.33 -38.34
N VAL A 1028 47.81 0.20 -37.10
CA VAL A 1028 48.38 -0.72 -36.10
C VAL A 1028 47.89 -2.16 -36.32
N LEU A 1029 46.66 -2.36 -36.81
CA LEU A 1029 46.06 -3.67 -37.02
C LEU A 1029 46.45 -4.30 -38.37
N ASP A 1030 46.52 -3.51 -39.45
CA ASP A 1030 46.73 -4.00 -40.81
C ASP A 1030 48.21 -4.04 -41.23
N ASN A 1031 49.11 -3.39 -40.49
CA ASN A 1031 50.54 -3.37 -40.78
C ASN A 1031 51.35 -4.02 -39.66
N GLU A 1032 51.78 -5.26 -39.89
CA GLU A 1032 52.52 -6.07 -38.91
C GLU A 1032 53.83 -5.41 -38.41
N THR A 1033 54.46 -4.56 -39.23
CA THR A 1033 55.67 -3.82 -38.85
C THR A 1033 55.34 -2.67 -37.90
N LYS A 1034 54.26 -1.91 -38.18
CA LYS A 1034 53.78 -0.83 -37.31
C LYS A 1034 53.20 -1.38 -36.01
N SER A 1035 52.50 -2.50 -36.06
CA SER A 1035 51.99 -3.24 -34.90
C SER A 1035 53.10 -3.59 -33.90
N ARG A 1036 54.20 -4.18 -34.41
CA ARG A 1036 55.37 -4.51 -33.58
C ARG A 1036 56.07 -3.28 -33.01
N ALA A 1037 56.19 -2.20 -33.79
CA ALA A 1037 56.76 -0.95 -33.31
C ALA A 1037 55.89 -0.30 -32.22
N PHE A 1038 54.57 -0.28 -32.41
CA PHE A 1038 53.60 0.24 -31.46
C PHE A 1038 53.62 -0.55 -30.15
N ALA A 1039 53.64 -1.90 -30.22
CA ALA A 1039 53.78 -2.76 -29.05
C ALA A 1039 55.09 -2.51 -28.28
N LEU A 1040 56.19 -2.22 -28.98
CA LEU A 1040 57.48 -1.90 -28.37
C LEU A 1040 57.47 -0.54 -27.66
N VAL A 1041 56.75 0.45 -28.20
CA VAL A 1041 56.52 1.76 -27.56
C VAL A 1041 55.68 1.59 -26.29
N ILE A 1042 54.59 0.83 -26.37
CA ILE A 1042 53.75 0.52 -25.19
C ILE A 1042 54.57 -0.21 -24.12
N TYR A 1043 55.38 -1.20 -24.50
CA TYR A 1043 56.28 -1.89 -23.57
C TYR A 1043 57.26 -0.94 -22.86
N LYS A 1044 57.87 -0.01 -23.61
CA LYS A 1044 58.75 1.03 -23.03
C LYS A 1044 57.99 1.95 -22.07
N MET A 1045 56.79 2.40 -22.43
CA MET A 1045 55.95 3.24 -21.57
C MET A 1045 55.55 2.53 -20.28
N LEU A 1046 55.14 1.26 -20.37
CA LEU A 1046 54.81 0.45 -19.20
C LEU A 1046 56.04 0.24 -18.30
N LYS A 1047 57.24 0.10 -18.88
CA LYS A 1047 58.49 0.04 -18.12
C LYS A 1047 58.83 1.35 -17.41
N VAL A 1048 58.52 2.50 -18.01
CA VAL A 1048 58.71 3.84 -17.40
C VAL A 1048 57.70 4.07 -16.29
N LEU A 1049 56.46 3.59 -16.44
CA LEU A 1049 55.43 3.68 -15.40
C LEU A 1049 55.69 2.71 -14.24
N ALA A 1050 56.25 1.53 -14.52
CA ALA A 1050 56.58 0.52 -13.50
C ALA A 1050 57.94 0.75 -12.80
N GLY A 1051 58.82 1.58 -13.36
CA GLY A 1051 60.15 1.85 -12.83
C GLY A 1051 60.44 3.34 -12.72
N GLY A 1052 60.41 3.87 -11.51
CA GLY A 1052 60.78 5.26 -11.20
C GLY A 1052 62.29 5.53 -11.33
N ASP A 1053 62.87 5.33 -12.51
CA ASP A 1053 64.27 5.70 -12.77
C ASP A 1053 64.40 6.52 -14.06
N ARG A 1054 64.71 7.81 -13.88
CA ARG A 1054 65.03 8.78 -14.93
C ARG A 1054 66.48 8.58 -15.34
N SER A 1055 66.78 7.65 -16.25
CA SER A 1055 68.00 7.78 -17.07
C SER A 1055 67.94 7.01 -18.39
N SER A 1056 68.15 7.78 -19.47
CA SER A 1056 68.61 7.36 -20.81
C SER A 1056 67.69 6.51 -21.70
N THR A 1057 67.11 7.09 -22.75
CA THR A 1057 67.63 7.06 -24.14
C THR A 1057 66.59 7.62 -25.11
N GLY A 1058 67.06 8.34 -26.13
CA GLY A 1058 66.25 9.14 -27.06
C GLY A 1058 65.44 8.33 -28.07
N LEU A 1059 64.33 8.97 -28.47
CA LEU A 1059 63.33 8.64 -29.50
C LEU A 1059 62.60 7.29 -29.33
#